data_AF-L0I855-F1
#
_entry.id   AF-L0I855-F1
#
_cell.length_a   1.000
_cell.length_b   1.000
_cell.length_c   1.000
_cell.angle_alpha   90.00
_cell.angle_beta   90.00
_cell.angle_gamma   90.00
#
_symmetry.space_group_name_H-M   'P 1'
#
loop_
_entity.id
_entity.type
_entity.pdbx_description
1 polymer ?
#
loop_
_entity_poly.entity_id
_entity_poly.type
_entity_poly.pdbx_seq_one_letter_code
_entity_poly.pdbx_strand_id
1 'polypeptide(L)'
;MSSIRNFSDKLLRLYEHYVGEPESVKDAYGYWLFVAGFILGGIAVVLYIVNFGATEPRSDAEFLVNRVVGIVGSFGAILGLFGLVLMLPVRKRAIQASAVGLVIALVGTATFGIAYPDHWRGLGDGPDYTLQVLGLYAVGLGIIAGVTALVPVITGRKGKYVSEEGATEDPPVLTGDAMEGAQFAVFRDENDDWSWHVLHLEALAASQESALTRPDAQADIEEVKSQIGSAGLMELTTSAFRLYETRDGQWEWTLVRDDGSVVARCGDQFETRDGAEESVSFLKDRGPVAGVIEIDDAAFNYYESRDRWHWQLLDGNREPLAVSPTGYTSKADAKAGSSAFVDHFENARLLAMEHVAIELIDEDGGWYWRFVGTDDEEIGRSERAYETRRDAEEAVEALLESFGEMAVTVSGEPTYELYSSGEEWRWRLVGYDEQIVARNPNSAPGYDEMARTTDLFANNVEDADVFEIDGALYERYKTDGHWRWRLVDEDRNIVAASTEPHDSAEDAADAIERMQNQASEAELIEFENSAFQVYEADTGEWRWRLIDEDGNVLADSGAEHGSKGEAAEAMMTLKEQAPDAELLEIERAAFELFVDDGEWGWRLIDDGGKLIAEDPNSHPNRQAAKQAMDQLVENIDTASQTMEHAAFQTYVDEDEWFWRFVMPDGTVVAESEESAPTQDEIVEGIDRIRDVASNADRSRIGELFVQLAGSGSWHWRLLDRDRELIASSQVTYDSRQAVETAIHELVSKAPDAPIFHVETALIRLTNGDGWTWDLVDQDRDVLATSGTTVDDESDARDVVDEIRRLAPAAGQVDFDVASYEFISDEEGWSWRLIDEDGQVVAKCIESFETMDGAETSVEQIRDVIPKASILEIDGVSFELHYDDDGWIWQLVDEHGEPMSESTKTYESRTEARDAMTNVKVHAPDGWIEFTE
;
A
#
# COMPACT_ATOMS: atom_id res chain seq x y z
N MET A 1 -15.22 15.78 -25.88
CA MET A 1 -14.97 16.37 -27.22
C MET A 1 -15.41 17.83 -27.35
N SER A 2 -16.48 18.27 -26.66
CA SER A 2 -16.99 19.66 -26.70
C SER A 2 -15.95 20.74 -26.34
N SER A 3 -15.09 20.50 -25.34
CA SER A 3 -14.05 21.46 -24.94
C SER A 3 -12.96 21.70 -26.01
N ILE A 4 -12.69 20.71 -26.88
CA ILE A 4 -11.67 20.83 -27.93
C ILE A 4 -12.23 21.61 -29.14
N ARG A 5 -13.51 21.40 -29.49
CA ARG A 5 -14.22 22.23 -30.50
C ARG A 5 -14.27 23.69 -30.07
N ASN A 6 -14.71 23.95 -28.84
CA ASN A 6 -14.78 25.31 -28.29
C ASN A 6 -13.42 26.05 -28.30
N PHE A 7 -12.32 25.35 -28.08
CA PHE A 7 -10.98 25.94 -28.14
C PHE A 7 -10.52 26.20 -29.57
N SER A 8 -10.81 25.28 -30.50
CA SER A 8 -10.58 25.44 -31.94
C SER A 8 -11.30 26.67 -32.50
N ASP A 9 -12.58 26.84 -32.16
CA ASP A 9 -13.41 27.93 -32.66
C ASP A 9 -12.94 29.29 -32.15
N LYS A 10 -12.51 29.34 -30.88
CA LYS A 10 -11.92 30.56 -30.30
C LYS A 10 -10.62 30.95 -31.00
N LEU A 11 -9.73 30.02 -31.30
CA LEU A 11 -8.46 30.31 -31.99
C LEU A 11 -8.67 30.82 -33.42
N LEU A 12 -9.70 30.30 -34.12
CA LEU A 12 -10.07 30.74 -35.47
C LEU A 12 -10.63 32.16 -35.45
N ARG A 13 -11.59 32.43 -34.56
CA ARG A 13 -12.18 33.78 -34.37
C ARG A 13 -11.13 34.81 -33.96
N LEU A 14 -10.15 34.41 -33.13
CA LEU A 14 -9.05 35.30 -32.74
C LEU A 14 -8.10 35.58 -33.91
N TYR A 15 -7.84 34.60 -34.76
CA TYR A 15 -7.05 34.78 -35.98
C TYR A 15 -7.75 35.74 -36.95
N GLU A 16 -9.05 35.57 -37.17
CA GLU A 16 -9.86 36.45 -38.03
C GLU A 16 -9.84 37.89 -37.52
N HIS A 17 -10.00 38.10 -36.21
CA HIS A 17 -10.00 39.42 -35.60
C HIS A 17 -8.66 40.18 -35.73
N TYR A 18 -7.52 39.48 -35.66
CA TYR A 18 -6.19 40.11 -35.62
C TYR A 18 -5.38 40.02 -36.91
N VAL A 19 -5.68 39.05 -37.79
CA VAL A 19 -4.90 38.75 -39.00
C VAL A 19 -5.76 38.87 -40.27
N GLY A 20 -7.00 38.38 -40.23
CA GLY A 20 -7.95 38.37 -41.36
C GLY A 20 -8.52 36.98 -41.66
N GLU A 21 -9.36 36.86 -42.69
CA GLU A 21 -10.05 35.61 -43.03
C GLU A 21 -9.08 34.47 -43.39
N PRO A 22 -9.19 33.28 -42.75
CA PRO A 22 -8.36 32.14 -43.07
C PRO A 22 -8.83 31.43 -44.36
N GLU A 23 -7.92 31.21 -45.32
CA GLU A 23 -8.19 30.37 -46.51
C GLU A 23 -8.36 28.88 -46.14
N SER A 24 -7.84 28.46 -44.98
CA SER A 24 -7.97 27.11 -44.44
C SER A 24 -7.71 27.09 -42.94
N VAL A 25 -8.37 26.17 -42.22
CA VAL A 25 -8.19 25.93 -40.79
C VAL A 25 -6.71 25.77 -40.39
N LYS A 26 -5.89 25.13 -41.24
CA LYS A 26 -4.46 24.90 -40.99
C LYS A 26 -3.63 26.20 -40.90
N ASP A 27 -4.05 27.28 -41.54
CA ASP A 27 -3.30 28.53 -41.61
C ASP A 27 -3.37 29.27 -40.27
N ALA A 28 -4.54 29.23 -39.62
CA ALA A 28 -4.75 29.73 -38.25
C ALA A 28 -3.93 28.92 -37.22
N TYR A 29 -3.93 27.59 -37.31
CA TYR A 29 -3.12 26.75 -36.44
C TYR A 29 -1.61 26.95 -36.64
N GLY A 30 -1.16 27.10 -37.89
CA GLY A 30 0.23 27.40 -38.22
C GLY A 30 0.70 28.72 -37.61
N TYR A 31 -0.14 29.75 -37.64
CA TYR A 31 0.13 31.06 -37.01
C TYR A 31 0.34 30.93 -35.51
N TRP A 32 -0.60 30.31 -34.80
CA TRP A 32 -0.49 30.17 -33.34
C TRP A 32 0.70 29.32 -32.92
N LEU A 33 1.04 28.27 -33.69
CA LEU A 33 2.20 27.45 -33.42
C LEU A 33 3.52 28.21 -33.64
N PHE A 34 3.58 29.07 -34.66
CA PHE A 34 4.70 29.97 -34.90
C PHE A 34 4.87 30.97 -33.74
N VAL A 35 3.78 31.61 -33.30
CA VAL A 35 3.77 32.55 -32.17
C VAL A 35 4.22 31.86 -30.88
N ALA A 36 3.68 30.68 -30.58
CA ALA A 36 4.07 29.90 -29.41
C ALA A 36 5.55 29.52 -29.43
N GLY A 37 6.06 29.04 -30.58
CA GLY A 37 7.48 28.74 -30.75
C GLY A 37 8.38 29.97 -30.56
N PHE A 38 7.95 31.13 -31.07
CA PHE A 38 8.66 32.41 -30.90
C PHE A 38 8.71 32.84 -29.43
N ILE A 39 7.60 32.74 -28.70
CA ILE A 39 7.53 33.06 -27.26
C ILE A 39 8.45 32.12 -26.47
N LEU A 40 8.39 30.81 -26.71
CA LEU A 40 9.24 29.83 -26.04
C LEU A 40 10.74 30.07 -26.30
N GLY A 41 11.10 30.37 -27.54
CA GLY A 41 12.47 30.77 -27.89
C GLY A 41 12.89 32.06 -27.16
N GLY A 42 12.01 33.05 -27.07
CA GLY A 42 12.23 34.27 -26.29
C GLY A 42 12.44 34.01 -24.80
N ILE A 43 11.60 33.15 -24.20
CA ILE A 43 11.73 32.73 -22.80
C ILE A 43 13.08 32.06 -22.56
N ALA A 44 13.51 31.15 -23.42
CA ALA A 44 14.82 30.49 -23.30
C ALA A 44 15.97 31.50 -23.33
N VAL A 45 15.92 32.50 -24.21
CA VAL A 45 16.93 33.57 -24.29
C VAL A 45 16.91 34.43 -23.01
N VAL A 46 15.73 34.81 -22.52
CA VAL A 46 15.61 35.58 -21.27
C VAL A 46 16.13 34.78 -20.08
N LEU A 47 15.77 33.51 -19.94
CA LEU A 47 16.26 32.62 -18.88
C LEU A 47 17.78 32.48 -18.94
N TYR A 48 18.36 32.34 -20.14
CA TYR A 48 19.80 32.30 -20.32
C TYR A 48 20.48 33.62 -19.88
N ILE A 49 19.92 34.77 -20.27
CA ILE A 49 20.46 36.10 -19.94
C ILE A 49 20.36 36.39 -18.44
N VAL A 50 19.22 36.09 -17.82
CA VAL A 50 18.99 36.32 -16.38
C VAL A 50 19.95 35.45 -15.57
N ASN A 51 20.21 34.23 -16.01
CA ASN A 51 21.13 33.34 -15.32
C ASN A 51 22.61 33.61 -15.62
N PHE A 52 22.90 34.46 -16.61
CA PHE A 52 24.26 34.79 -17.03
C PHE A 52 25.02 35.57 -15.93
N GLY A 53 25.73 34.84 -15.07
CA GLY A 53 26.49 35.37 -13.94
C GLY A 53 25.77 35.33 -12.59
N ALA A 54 24.56 34.76 -12.52
CA ALA A 54 23.81 34.59 -11.27
C ALA A 54 24.16 33.29 -10.52
N THR A 55 24.56 32.24 -11.27
CA THR A 55 25.00 30.96 -10.72
C THR A 55 26.53 30.86 -10.71
N GLU A 56 27.09 30.20 -9.70
CA GLU A 56 28.52 29.90 -9.66
C GLU A 56 28.92 29.00 -10.84
N PRO A 57 30.08 29.26 -11.49
CA PRO A 57 30.55 28.44 -12.60
C PRO A 57 30.71 26.97 -12.19
N ARG A 58 30.16 26.05 -12.98
CA ARG A 58 30.13 24.59 -12.75
C ARG A 58 29.40 24.16 -11.48
N SER A 59 28.38 24.90 -11.08
CA SER A 59 27.44 24.47 -10.03
C SER A 59 26.31 23.61 -10.61
N ASP A 60 25.71 22.76 -9.77
CA ASP A 60 24.52 21.97 -10.13
C ASP A 60 23.36 22.86 -10.58
N ALA A 61 23.24 24.06 -10.00
CA ALA A 61 22.25 25.06 -10.39
C ALA A 61 22.50 25.59 -11.81
N GLU A 62 23.75 25.87 -12.18
CA GLU A 62 24.08 26.31 -13.55
C GLU A 62 23.77 25.19 -14.56
N PHE A 63 24.09 23.93 -14.24
CA PHE A 63 23.77 22.79 -15.11
C PHE A 63 22.26 22.58 -15.26
N LEU A 64 21.50 22.68 -14.17
CA LEU A 64 20.05 22.57 -14.24
C LEU A 64 19.43 23.67 -15.11
N VAL A 65 19.86 24.92 -14.95
CA VAL A 65 19.35 26.04 -15.75
C VAL A 65 19.73 25.87 -17.23
N ASN A 66 20.96 25.49 -17.54
CA ASN A 66 21.40 25.26 -18.92
C ASN A 66 20.66 24.10 -19.59
N ARG A 67 20.33 23.03 -18.84
CA ARG A 67 19.50 21.93 -19.31
C ARG A 67 18.10 22.43 -19.67
N VAL A 68 17.47 23.21 -18.79
CA VAL A 68 16.12 23.78 -19.02
C VAL A 68 16.13 24.74 -20.19
N VAL A 69 17.08 25.68 -20.25
CA VAL A 69 17.24 26.63 -21.36
C VAL A 69 17.43 25.91 -22.70
N GLY A 70 18.27 24.87 -22.72
CA GLY A 70 18.51 24.08 -23.93
C GLY A 70 17.25 23.36 -24.41
N ILE A 71 16.49 22.73 -23.50
CA ILE A 71 15.23 22.06 -23.84
C ILE A 71 14.20 23.06 -24.36
N VAL A 72 13.94 24.14 -23.61
CA VAL A 72 12.92 25.15 -23.96
C VAL A 72 13.27 25.86 -25.28
N GLY A 73 14.54 26.23 -25.46
CA GLY A 73 15.02 26.91 -26.66
C GLY A 73 14.95 26.02 -27.90
N SER A 74 15.37 24.76 -27.78
CA SER A 74 15.27 23.77 -28.87
C SER A 74 13.82 23.47 -29.23
N PHE A 75 12.95 23.26 -28.24
CA PHE A 75 11.54 23.00 -28.44
C PHE A 75 10.83 24.18 -29.13
N GLY A 76 11.06 25.40 -28.64
CA GLY A 76 10.51 26.62 -29.26
C GLY A 76 10.96 26.82 -30.70
N ALA A 77 12.24 26.56 -31.00
CA ALA A 77 12.77 26.68 -32.36
C ALA A 77 12.14 25.70 -33.36
N ILE A 78 11.94 24.43 -32.97
CA ILE A 78 11.32 23.44 -33.87
C ILE A 78 9.83 23.75 -34.07
N LEU A 79 9.10 24.09 -33.01
CA LEU A 79 7.69 24.47 -33.10
C LEU A 79 7.48 25.69 -33.99
N GLY A 80 8.32 26.71 -33.84
CA GLY A 80 8.27 27.90 -34.69
C GLY A 80 8.49 27.57 -36.17
N LEU A 81 9.49 26.74 -36.46
CA LEU A 81 9.81 26.32 -37.83
C LEU A 81 8.68 25.47 -38.45
N PHE A 82 8.07 24.56 -37.67
CA PHE A 82 6.95 23.74 -38.12
C PHE A 82 5.66 24.56 -38.31
N GLY A 83 5.39 25.52 -37.43
CA GLY A 83 4.30 26.49 -37.60
C GLY A 83 4.41 27.26 -38.91
N LEU A 84 5.62 27.70 -39.26
CA LEU A 84 5.90 28.37 -40.54
C LEU A 84 5.63 27.45 -41.74
N VAL A 85 5.91 26.14 -41.64
CA VAL A 85 5.58 25.18 -42.71
C VAL A 85 4.07 25.02 -42.88
N LEU A 86 3.29 25.01 -41.79
CA LEU A 86 1.83 24.89 -41.85
C LEU A 86 1.18 26.09 -42.56
N MET A 87 1.80 27.26 -42.49
CA MET A 87 1.38 28.49 -43.18
C MET A 87 1.75 28.52 -44.67
N LEU A 88 2.62 27.62 -45.13
CA LEU A 88 2.98 27.56 -46.54
C LEU A 88 1.96 26.70 -47.31
N PRO A 89 1.72 27.00 -48.60
CA PRO A 89 0.85 26.20 -49.46
C PRO A 89 1.54 24.90 -49.88
N VAL A 90 1.78 24.00 -48.91
CA VAL A 90 2.46 22.72 -49.08
C VAL A 90 1.46 21.57 -49.16
N ARG A 91 1.83 20.53 -49.93
CA ARG A 91 1.00 19.32 -50.06
C ARG A 91 1.01 18.52 -48.76
N LYS A 92 -0.05 17.74 -48.49
CA LYS A 92 -0.16 16.85 -47.30
C LYS A 92 1.10 16.01 -47.04
N ARG A 93 1.76 15.50 -48.09
CA ARG A 93 3.01 14.71 -47.97
C ARG A 93 4.20 15.52 -47.43
N ALA A 94 4.28 16.81 -47.74
CA ALA A 94 5.33 17.70 -47.23
C ALA A 94 5.08 18.08 -45.77
N ILE A 95 3.81 18.19 -45.35
CA ILE A 95 3.43 18.33 -43.94
C ILE A 95 3.81 17.06 -43.16
N GLN A 96 3.50 15.87 -43.68
CA GLN A 96 3.92 14.59 -43.09
C GLN A 96 5.43 14.48 -42.96
N ALA A 97 6.20 14.87 -43.99
CA ALA A 97 7.65 14.90 -43.92
C ALA A 97 8.17 15.87 -42.84
N SER A 98 7.54 17.04 -42.70
CA SER A 98 7.90 18.02 -41.67
C SER A 98 7.51 17.54 -40.25
N ALA A 99 6.40 16.81 -40.11
CA ALA A 99 6.02 16.17 -38.86
C ALA A 99 7.02 15.08 -38.45
N VAL A 100 7.52 14.29 -39.40
CA VAL A 100 8.62 13.34 -39.15
C VAL A 100 9.89 14.07 -38.69
N GLY A 101 10.24 15.19 -39.35
CA GLY A 101 11.35 16.04 -38.93
C GLY A 101 11.17 16.62 -37.52
N LEU A 102 9.96 17.05 -37.17
CA LEU A 102 9.59 17.51 -35.83
C LEU A 102 9.81 16.41 -34.79
N VAL A 103 9.30 15.20 -35.02
CA VAL A 103 9.50 14.06 -34.11
C VAL A 103 10.99 13.75 -33.92
N ILE A 104 11.76 13.68 -35.00
CA ILE A 104 13.21 13.42 -34.91
C ILE A 104 13.92 14.51 -34.08
N ALA A 105 13.56 15.77 -34.28
CA ALA A 105 14.15 16.87 -33.54
C ALA A 105 13.75 16.86 -32.06
N LEU A 106 12.49 16.49 -31.74
CA LEU A 106 12.02 16.30 -30.36
C LEU A 106 12.76 15.17 -29.64
N VAL A 107 13.02 14.05 -30.32
CA VAL A 107 13.86 12.97 -29.76
C VAL A 107 15.28 13.48 -29.51
N GLY A 108 15.83 14.30 -30.41
CA GLY A 108 17.09 15.02 -30.19
C GLY A 108 17.08 15.89 -28.92
N THR A 109 16.01 16.66 -28.71
CA THR A 109 15.83 17.50 -27.51
C THR A 109 15.68 16.69 -26.22
N ALA A 110 14.94 15.57 -26.26
CA ALA A 110 14.82 14.66 -25.11
C ALA A 110 16.16 14.01 -24.77
N THR A 111 16.90 13.55 -25.79
CA THR A 111 18.24 12.95 -25.61
C THR A 111 19.23 13.96 -25.04
N PHE A 112 19.13 15.25 -25.42
CA PHE A 112 19.89 16.33 -24.79
C PHE A 112 19.61 16.45 -23.28
N GLY A 113 18.34 16.41 -22.88
CA GLY A 113 17.95 16.48 -21.47
C GLY A 113 18.52 15.35 -20.61
N ILE A 114 18.67 14.15 -21.20
CA ILE A 114 19.25 12.96 -20.55
C ILE A 114 20.79 13.03 -20.53
N ALA A 115 21.41 13.45 -21.64
CA ALA A 115 22.86 13.41 -21.78
C ALA A 115 23.60 14.56 -21.07
N TYR A 116 22.97 15.74 -20.94
CA TYR A 116 23.60 16.91 -20.30
C TYR A 116 23.36 16.88 -18.79
N PRO A 117 24.35 17.12 -17.89
CA PRO A 117 25.74 17.47 -18.18
C PRO A 117 26.70 16.26 -18.26
N ASP A 118 26.31 15.10 -17.72
CA ASP A 118 27.23 13.99 -17.39
C ASP A 118 27.89 13.31 -18.60
N HIS A 119 27.24 13.36 -19.76
CA HIS A 119 27.69 12.77 -21.02
C HIS A 119 27.96 13.84 -22.08
N TRP A 120 28.22 15.07 -21.64
CA TRP A 120 28.44 16.23 -22.50
C TRP A 120 29.92 16.64 -22.54
N ARG A 121 30.40 17.04 -23.72
CA ARG A 121 31.82 17.29 -23.99
C ARG A 121 32.44 18.27 -23.00
N GLY A 122 33.39 17.77 -22.19
CA GLY A 122 34.19 18.58 -21.27
C GLY A 122 33.52 18.93 -19.94
N LEU A 123 32.42 18.26 -19.59
CA LEU A 123 31.66 18.48 -18.35
C LEU A 123 31.54 17.24 -17.44
N GLY A 124 31.39 16.02 -17.97
CA GLY A 124 31.28 14.79 -17.17
C GLY A 124 32.28 13.69 -17.54
N ASP A 125 32.33 12.63 -16.72
CA ASP A 125 33.27 11.50 -16.82
C ASP A 125 32.77 10.35 -17.72
N GLY A 126 31.53 10.42 -18.21
CA GLY A 126 30.90 9.41 -19.06
C GLY A 126 31.28 9.47 -20.55
N PRO A 127 30.81 8.53 -21.38
CA PRO A 127 30.98 8.59 -22.83
C PRO A 127 30.35 9.86 -23.44
N ASP A 128 31.08 10.54 -24.33
CA ASP A 128 30.64 11.79 -24.98
C ASP A 128 29.57 11.51 -26.07
N TYR A 129 28.33 11.95 -25.83
CA TYR A 129 27.21 11.84 -26.76
C TYR A 129 26.87 13.16 -27.50
N THR A 130 27.70 14.20 -27.36
CA THR A 130 27.41 15.55 -27.86
C THR A 130 27.13 15.58 -29.37
N LEU A 131 27.93 14.86 -30.16
CA LEU A 131 27.79 14.84 -31.62
C LEU A 131 26.56 14.04 -32.07
N GLN A 132 26.18 13.00 -31.34
CA GLN A 132 25.02 12.16 -31.61
C GLN A 132 23.73 12.95 -31.34
N VAL A 133 23.67 13.66 -30.22
CA VAL A 133 22.54 14.52 -29.84
C VAL A 133 22.37 15.68 -30.84
N LEU A 134 23.44 16.43 -31.12
CA LEU A 134 23.40 17.52 -32.09
C LEU A 134 23.09 17.03 -33.50
N GLY A 135 23.64 15.87 -33.89
CA GLY A 135 23.37 15.25 -35.18
C GLY A 135 21.89 14.89 -35.34
N LEU A 136 21.28 14.27 -34.33
CA LEU A 136 19.87 13.88 -34.37
C LEU A 136 18.95 15.10 -34.47
N TYR A 137 19.20 16.12 -33.64
CA TYR A 137 18.46 17.38 -33.69
C TYR A 137 18.61 18.09 -35.05
N ALA A 138 19.83 18.13 -35.59
CA ALA A 138 20.11 18.75 -36.89
C ALA A 138 19.46 17.99 -38.06
N VAL A 139 19.32 16.66 -37.98
CA VAL A 139 18.60 15.87 -38.99
C VAL A 139 17.12 16.27 -39.00
N GLY A 140 16.48 16.31 -37.82
CA GLY A 140 15.07 16.70 -37.73
C GLY A 140 14.82 18.13 -38.19
N LEU A 141 15.67 19.07 -37.76
CA LEU A 141 15.62 20.46 -38.19
C LEU A 141 15.91 20.61 -39.69
N GLY A 142 16.85 19.83 -40.23
CA GLY A 142 17.18 19.80 -41.65
C GLY A 142 16.05 19.27 -42.53
N ILE A 143 15.25 18.31 -42.05
CA ILE A 143 14.05 17.83 -42.75
C ILE A 143 13.01 18.94 -42.83
N ILE A 144 12.70 19.60 -41.71
CA ILE A 144 11.70 20.68 -41.68
C ILE A 144 12.18 21.88 -42.51
N ALA A 145 13.41 22.34 -42.30
CA ALA A 145 14.00 23.46 -43.05
C ALA A 145 14.16 23.13 -44.54
N GLY A 146 14.46 21.86 -44.86
CA GLY A 146 14.50 21.34 -46.22
C GLY A 146 13.15 21.47 -46.91
N VAL A 147 12.05 21.13 -46.24
CA VAL A 147 10.69 21.34 -46.77
C VAL A 147 10.46 22.83 -47.03
N THR A 148 10.76 23.71 -46.08
CA THR A 148 10.63 25.18 -46.21
C THR A 148 11.43 25.73 -47.39
N ALA A 149 12.69 25.31 -47.55
CA ALA A 149 13.58 25.77 -48.62
C ALA A 149 13.24 25.20 -50.01
N LEU A 150 12.60 24.03 -50.07
CA LEU A 150 12.17 23.37 -51.31
C LEU A 150 10.82 23.91 -51.81
N VAL A 151 10.02 24.59 -50.96
CA VAL A 151 8.73 25.17 -51.35
C VAL A 151 8.86 26.11 -52.56
N PRO A 152 9.74 27.13 -52.57
CA PRO A 152 9.86 28.05 -53.73
C PRO A 152 10.29 27.35 -55.03
N VAL A 153 10.98 26.20 -54.92
CA VAL A 153 11.48 25.42 -56.06
C VAL A 153 10.41 24.48 -56.62
N ILE A 154 9.55 23.92 -55.76
CA ILE A 154 8.49 22.97 -56.16
C ILE A 154 7.20 23.68 -56.57
N THR A 155 6.83 24.78 -55.92
CA THR A 155 5.60 25.56 -56.25
C THR A 155 5.85 26.59 -57.37
N GLY A 156 7.01 26.52 -58.01
CA GLY A 156 7.36 27.35 -59.16
C GLY A 156 6.24 27.37 -60.21
N ARG A 157 5.57 28.53 -60.28
CA ARG A 157 4.84 29.12 -61.43
C ARG A 157 3.30 29.31 -61.34
N LYS A 158 2.67 29.46 -60.17
CA LYS A 158 1.25 29.91 -60.11
C LYS A 158 0.83 30.89 -58.98
N GLY A 159 1.73 31.72 -58.46
CA GLY A 159 1.39 32.74 -57.44
C GLY A 159 1.82 34.18 -57.77
N LYS A 160 2.18 34.48 -59.02
CA LYS A 160 2.62 35.81 -59.46
C LYS A 160 1.67 36.40 -60.49
N TYR A 161 0.42 36.58 -60.09
CA TYR A 161 -0.49 37.56 -60.68
C TYR A 161 -1.29 38.16 -59.52
N VAL A 162 -0.66 39.10 -58.81
CA VAL A 162 -1.43 40.16 -58.16
C VAL A 162 -1.86 41.06 -59.30
N SER A 163 -3.08 40.86 -59.80
CA SER A 163 -3.78 41.89 -60.55
C SER A 163 -4.15 43.02 -59.59
N GLU A 164 -3.97 44.23 -60.10
CA GLU A 164 -4.16 45.51 -59.44
C GLU A 164 -5.50 45.61 -58.71
N GLU A 165 -5.50 46.32 -57.57
CA GLU A 165 -6.67 46.99 -57.00
C GLU A 165 -7.46 47.68 -58.11
N GLY A 166 -8.54 47.03 -58.52
CA GLY A 166 -9.58 47.60 -59.35
C GLY A 166 -10.86 47.50 -58.56
N ALA A 167 -11.28 48.60 -57.95
CA ALA A 167 -12.62 48.76 -57.43
C ALA A 167 -13.62 48.40 -58.54
N THR A 168 -14.25 47.24 -58.43
CA THR A 168 -15.54 46.99 -59.08
C THR A 168 -16.59 47.46 -58.09
N GLU A 169 -17.22 48.59 -58.41
CA GLU A 169 -18.55 48.91 -57.89
C GLU A 169 -19.52 47.84 -58.41
N ASP A 170 -19.52 46.66 -57.79
CA ASP A 170 -20.68 45.79 -57.86
C ASP A 170 -21.76 46.40 -56.94
N PRO A 171 -23.03 46.49 -57.40
CA PRO A 171 -24.10 47.03 -56.57
C PRO A 171 -24.27 46.14 -55.33
N PRO A 172 -24.64 46.71 -54.16
CA PRO A 172 -24.82 45.91 -52.95
C PRO A 172 -25.97 44.92 -53.16
N VAL A 173 -25.63 43.64 -53.28
CA VAL A 173 -26.55 42.53 -53.01
C VAL A 173 -26.84 42.53 -51.51
N LEU A 174 -28.00 41.99 -51.10
CA LEU A 174 -28.48 41.94 -49.71
C LEU A 174 -27.33 41.64 -48.73
N THR A 175 -26.87 42.67 -48.01
CA THR A 175 -25.78 42.57 -47.03
C THR A 175 -26.34 42.42 -45.63
N GLY A 176 -25.82 41.45 -44.87
CA GLY A 176 -26.22 41.18 -43.47
C GLY A 176 -27.69 40.74 -43.33
N ASP A 177 -28.36 41.20 -42.27
CA ASP A 177 -29.74 40.84 -41.87
C ASP A 177 -30.84 41.40 -42.81
N ALA A 178 -30.49 41.89 -43.99
CA ALA A 178 -31.43 42.51 -44.92
C ALA A 178 -32.30 41.44 -45.63
N MET A 179 -33.60 41.43 -45.33
CA MET A 179 -34.55 40.43 -45.84
C MET A 179 -35.18 40.79 -47.21
N GLU A 180 -35.09 42.05 -47.62
CA GLU A 180 -35.69 42.56 -48.86
C GLU A 180 -34.81 43.61 -49.55
N GLY A 181 -34.75 43.56 -50.89
CA GLY A 181 -33.92 44.44 -51.71
C GLY A 181 -34.45 44.55 -53.14
N ALA A 182 -33.90 45.49 -53.92
CA ALA A 182 -34.23 45.67 -55.32
C ALA A 182 -32.97 45.83 -56.16
N GLN A 183 -32.77 44.95 -57.14
CA GLN A 183 -31.63 44.97 -58.05
C GLN A 183 -32.08 45.33 -59.46
N PHE A 184 -31.34 46.20 -60.15
CA PHE A 184 -31.59 46.50 -61.56
C PHE A 184 -30.75 45.58 -62.44
N ALA A 185 -31.36 44.57 -63.05
CA ALA A 185 -30.70 43.73 -64.04
C ALA A 185 -30.72 44.47 -65.39
N VAL A 186 -29.57 45.03 -65.78
CA VAL A 186 -29.39 45.69 -67.07
C VAL A 186 -28.80 44.67 -68.06
N PHE A 187 -29.51 44.40 -69.15
CA PHE A 187 -29.11 43.42 -70.16
C PHE A 187 -29.20 44.01 -71.56
N ARG A 188 -28.46 43.42 -72.49
CA ARG A 188 -28.58 43.74 -73.91
C ARG A 188 -29.64 42.85 -74.54
N ASP A 189 -30.59 43.47 -75.22
CA ASP A 189 -31.59 42.73 -76.00
C ASP A 189 -30.99 42.21 -77.32
N GLU A 190 -31.78 41.45 -78.09
CA GLU A 190 -31.34 40.84 -79.36
C GLU A 190 -30.90 41.87 -80.43
N ASN A 191 -31.19 43.15 -80.24
CA ASN A 191 -30.79 44.25 -81.14
C ASN A 191 -29.57 45.03 -80.64
N ASP A 192 -28.92 44.55 -79.56
CA ASP A 192 -27.73 45.16 -78.94
C ASP A 192 -28.03 46.49 -78.20
N ASP A 193 -29.31 46.78 -77.94
CA ASP A 193 -29.80 47.89 -77.14
C ASP A 193 -29.84 47.55 -75.64
N TRP A 194 -29.56 48.53 -74.79
CA TRP A 194 -29.56 48.35 -73.33
C TRP A 194 -31.00 48.45 -72.78
N SER A 195 -31.46 47.37 -72.15
CA SER A 195 -32.72 47.28 -71.43
C SER A 195 -32.48 46.94 -69.96
N TRP A 196 -33.45 47.22 -69.09
CA TRP A 196 -33.33 46.95 -67.66
C TRP A 196 -34.63 46.39 -67.07
N HIS A 197 -34.49 45.48 -66.10
CA HIS A 197 -35.58 45.02 -65.23
C HIS A 197 -35.24 45.35 -63.77
N VAL A 198 -36.25 45.65 -62.96
CA VAL A 198 -36.11 45.68 -61.50
C VAL A 198 -36.47 44.29 -60.99
N LEU A 199 -35.51 43.61 -60.38
CA LEU A 199 -35.69 42.37 -59.66
C LEU A 199 -35.93 42.72 -58.18
N HIS A 200 -37.07 42.30 -57.64
CA HIS A 200 -37.26 42.28 -56.20
C HIS A 200 -36.56 41.04 -55.68
N LEU A 201 -35.53 41.24 -54.86
CA LEU A 201 -34.80 40.17 -54.20
C LEU A 201 -35.36 40.08 -52.78
N GLU A 202 -35.87 38.92 -52.44
CA GLU A 202 -36.41 38.61 -51.13
C GLU A 202 -35.68 37.38 -50.61
N ALA A 203 -35.21 37.42 -49.37
CA ALA A 203 -34.64 36.25 -48.72
C ALA A 203 -35.78 35.26 -48.48
N LEU A 204 -35.75 34.10 -49.15
CA LEU A 204 -36.81 33.10 -49.03
C LEU A 204 -36.49 32.05 -47.96
N ALA A 205 -35.21 31.81 -47.70
CA ALA A 205 -34.72 30.78 -46.80
C ALA A 205 -33.46 31.27 -46.08
N ALA A 206 -33.28 30.83 -44.83
CA ALA A 206 -32.05 31.01 -44.07
C ALA A 206 -31.45 29.64 -43.73
N SER A 207 -30.12 29.59 -43.54
CA SER A 207 -29.47 28.41 -42.96
C SER A 207 -29.75 28.36 -41.46
N GLN A 208 -29.97 27.15 -40.94
CA GLN A 208 -30.07 26.91 -39.50
C GLN A 208 -28.69 26.97 -38.81
N GLU A 209 -27.63 26.59 -39.52
CA GLU A 209 -26.26 26.61 -39.02
C GLU A 209 -25.38 27.67 -39.72
N SER A 210 -24.34 28.12 -39.02
CA SER A 210 -23.33 29.04 -39.53
C SER A 210 -22.07 28.30 -39.97
N ALA A 211 -21.59 28.54 -41.19
CA ALA A 211 -20.33 28.00 -41.67
C ALA A 211 -19.12 28.83 -41.18
N LEU A 212 -18.06 28.15 -40.73
CA LEU A 212 -16.85 28.78 -40.17
C LEU A 212 -15.88 29.32 -41.22
N THR A 213 -15.98 28.82 -42.46
CA THR A 213 -15.15 29.29 -43.56
C THR A 213 -15.98 29.42 -44.84
N ARG A 214 -15.55 30.32 -45.73
CA ARG A 214 -16.20 30.53 -47.02
C ARG A 214 -16.31 29.25 -47.89
N PRO A 215 -15.29 28.36 -47.95
CA PRO A 215 -15.44 27.06 -48.61
C PRO A 215 -16.51 26.16 -47.99
N ASP A 216 -16.67 26.18 -46.67
CA ASP A 216 -17.70 25.38 -45.98
C ASP A 216 -19.10 25.94 -46.30
N ALA A 217 -19.26 27.27 -46.24
CA ALA A 217 -20.51 27.94 -46.63
C ALA A 217 -20.90 27.62 -48.09
N GLN A 218 -19.91 27.55 -48.99
CA GLN A 218 -20.16 27.18 -50.38
C GLN A 218 -20.61 25.71 -50.51
N ALA A 219 -19.99 24.81 -49.75
CA ALA A 219 -20.36 23.39 -49.75
C ALA A 219 -21.79 23.19 -49.23
N ASP A 220 -22.16 23.88 -48.13
CA ASP A 220 -23.50 23.82 -47.54
C ASP A 220 -24.56 24.33 -48.54
N ILE A 221 -24.29 25.42 -49.26
CA ILE A 221 -25.18 25.96 -50.30
C ILE A 221 -25.30 24.99 -51.48
N GLU A 222 -24.20 24.39 -51.93
CA GLU A 222 -24.21 23.40 -53.02
C GLU A 222 -24.98 22.13 -52.63
N GLU A 223 -24.88 21.71 -51.37
CA GLU A 223 -25.64 20.59 -50.81
C GLU A 223 -27.15 20.89 -50.76
N VAL A 224 -27.54 22.02 -50.15
CA VAL A 224 -28.93 22.46 -50.09
C VAL A 224 -29.53 22.61 -51.50
N LYS A 225 -28.80 23.19 -52.46
CA LYS A 225 -29.24 23.28 -53.87
C LYS A 225 -29.47 21.92 -54.51
N SER A 226 -28.56 20.98 -54.30
CA SER A 226 -28.67 19.63 -54.82
C SER A 226 -29.88 18.90 -54.25
N GLN A 227 -30.21 19.14 -52.98
CA GLN A 227 -31.25 18.43 -52.25
C GLN A 227 -32.66 19.02 -52.43
N ILE A 228 -32.80 20.35 -52.53
CA ILE A 228 -34.10 21.04 -52.71
C ILE A 228 -34.87 20.50 -53.92
N GLY A 229 -34.17 20.27 -55.05
CA GLY A 229 -34.81 19.82 -56.29
C GLY A 229 -35.47 18.44 -56.19
N SER A 230 -34.92 17.55 -55.35
CA SER A 230 -35.43 16.20 -55.10
C SER A 230 -36.33 16.09 -53.87
N ALA A 231 -36.41 17.13 -53.03
CA ALA A 231 -37.07 17.05 -51.73
C ALA A 231 -38.56 16.68 -51.83
N GLY A 232 -39.02 15.76 -50.99
CA GLY A 232 -40.43 15.41 -50.83
C GLY A 232 -41.28 16.58 -50.32
N LEU A 233 -42.59 16.52 -50.51
CA LEU A 233 -43.56 17.41 -49.87
C LEU A 233 -44.28 16.60 -48.80
N MET A 234 -44.05 16.89 -47.51
CA MET A 234 -44.68 16.18 -46.40
C MET A 234 -45.59 17.11 -45.60
N GLU A 235 -46.90 16.81 -45.58
CA GLU A 235 -47.89 17.58 -44.82
C GLU A 235 -48.45 16.73 -43.68
N LEU A 236 -48.17 17.12 -42.44
CA LEU A 236 -48.73 16.51 -41.24
C LEU A 236 -50.15 17.04 -41.01
N THR A 237 -51.15 16.18 -41.22
CA THR A 237 -52.56 16.49 -40.95
C THR A 237 -53.05 15.92 -39.62
N THR A 238 -52.27 15.03 -39.03
CA THR A 238 -52.46 14.42 -37.71
C THR A 238 -51.08 14.20 -37.09
N SER A 239 -51.02 14.00 -35.77
CA SER A 239 -49.79 13.61 -35.08
C SER A 239 -49.20 12.34 -35.70
N ALA A 240 -47.88 12.20 -35.66
CA ALA A 240 -47.19 11.06 -36.25
C ALA A 240 -45.90 10.69 -35.51
N PHE A 241 -45.59 9.40 -35.49
CA PHE A 241 -44.27 8.88 -35.22
C PHE A 241 -43.45 8.94 -36.51
N ARG A 242 -42.39 9.73 -36.50
CA ARG A 242 -41.45 9.94 -37.60
C ARG A 242 -40.24 9.05 -37.38
N LEU A 243 -40.07 8.03 -38.22
CA LEU A 243 -38.92 7.12 -38.19
C LEU A 243 -37.91 7.57 -39.24
N TYR A 244 -36.64 7.64 -38.86
CA TYR A 244 -35.54 8.03 -39.75
C TYR A 244 -34.26 7.28 -39.38
N GLU A 245 -33.38 7.09 -40.36
CA GLU A 245 -32.04 6.53 -40.18
C GLU A 245 -31.05 7.69 -39.93
N THR A 246 -30.31 7.65 -38.83
CA THR A 246 -29.26 8.62 -38.50
C THR A 246 -28.03 8.41 -39.39
N ARG A 247 -27.12 9.40 -39.39
CA ARG A 247 -25.85 9.32 -40.15
C ARG A 247 -24.99 8.11 -39.83
N ASP A 248 -25.15 7.54 -38.64
CA ASP A 248 -24.42 6.36 -38.16
C ASP A 248 -25.10 5.02 -38.52
N GLY A 249 -26.19 5.05 -39.29
CA GLY A 249 -26.94 3.87 -39.74
C GLY A 249 -27.82 3.26 -38.64
N GLN A 250 -28.16 4.04 -37.62
CA GLN A 250 -29.11 3.65 -36.56
C GLN A 250 -30.46 4.28 -36.84
N TRP A 251 -31.53 3.67 -36.37
CA TRP A 251 -32.89 4.16 -36.49
C TRP A 251 -33.31 4.87 -35.21
N GLU A 252 -33.98 6.00 -35.38
CA GLU A 252 -34.62 6.74 -34.30
C GLU A 252 -36.07 7.04 -34.66
N TRP A 253 -36.88 7.36 -33.65
CA TRP A 253 -38.22 7.91 -33.88
C TRP A 253 -38.47 9.16 -33.04
N THR A 254 -39.20 10.11 -33.63
CA THR A 254 -39.75 11.28 -32.93
C THR A 254 -41.28 11.32 -33.05
N LEU A 255 -41.96 11.69 -31.97
CA LEU A 255 -43.40 11.93 -31.96
C LEU A 255 -43.66 13.41 -32.23
N VAL A 256 -44.32 13.69 -33.35
CA VAL A 256 -44.62 15.04 -33.83
C VAL A 256 -46.13 15.26 -33.76
N ARG A 257 -46.57 16.43 -33.30
CA ARG A 257 -47.98 16.86 -33.31
C ARG A 257 -48.41 17.30 -34.73
N ASP A 258 -49.69 17.57 -34.92
CA ASP A 258 -50.26 18.04 -36.19
C ASP A 258 -49.94 19.51 -36.51
N ASP A 259 -49.29 20.21 -35.58
CA ASP A 259 -48.71 21.54 -35.72
C ASP A 259 -47.21 21.53 -36.06
N GLY A 260 -46.58 20.35 -36.13
CA GLY A 260 -45.14 20.21 -36.42
C GLY A 260 -44.26 20.20 -35.17
N SER A 261 -44.79 20.49 -33.98
CA SER A 261 -44.01 20.45 -32.74
C SER A 261 -43.63 19.01 -32.35
N VAL A 262 -42.37 18.81 -31.94
CA VAL A 262 -41.85 17.51 -31.52
C VAL A 262 -41.97 17.39 -30.00
N VAL A 263 -42.70 16.37 -29.54
CA VAL A 263 -43.08 16.25 -28.11
C VAL A 263 -42.34 15.14 -27.37
N ALA A 264 -41.90 14.12 -28.10
CA ALA A 264 -41.18 13.01 -27.53
C ALA A 264 -40.23 12.39 -28.56
N ARG A 265 -39.20 11.70 -28.09
CA ARG A 265 -38.28 10.91 -28.89
C ARG A 265 -38.04 9.54 -28.28
N CYS A 266 -37.50 8.63 -29.06
CA CYS A 266 -37.04 7.33 -28.56
C CYS A 266 -36.01 7.49 -27.44
N GLY A 267 -36.06 6.60 -26.46
CA GLY A 267 -35.08 6.60 -25.38
C GLY A 267 -33.68 6.20 -25.84
N ASP A 268 -33.61 5.23 -26.75
CA ASP A 268 -32.40 4.66 -27.33
C ASP A 268 -32.47 4.61 -28.87
N GLN A 269 -31.31 4.41 -29.50
CA GLN A 269 -31.16 4.19 -30.94
C GLN A 269 -31.31 2.70 -31.28
N PHE A 270 -31.83 2.39 -32.47
CA PHE A 270 -32.12 1.02 -32.89
C PHE A 270 -31.27 0.61 -34.10
N GLU A 271 -30.70 -0.58 -34.11
CA GLU A 271 -29.92 -1.05 -35.27
C GLU A 271 -30.77 -1.27 -36.53
N THR A 272 -32.09 -1.39 -36.37
CA THR A 272 -33.01 -1.71 -37.47
C THR A 272 -34.30 -0.89 -37.37
N ARG A 273 -34.88 -0.63 -38.54
CA ARG A 273 -36.23 -0.09 -38.70
C ARG A 273 -37.27 -0.86 -37.88
N ASP A 274 -37.21 -2.19 -37.92
CA ASP A 274 -38.14 -3.05 -37.21
C ASP A 274 -38.04 -2.85 -35.68
N GLY A 275 -36.85 -2.61 -35.14
CA GLY A 275 -36.65 -2.27 -33.73
C GLY A 275 -37.25 -0.92 -33.33
N ALA A 276 -37.13 0.10 -34.19
CA ALA A 276 -37.79 1.39 -33.97
C ALA A 276 -39.32 1.27 -34.06
N GLU A 277 -39.84 0.49 -35.01
CA GLU A 277 -41.27 0.22 -35.15
C GLU A 277 -41.83 -0.58 -33.97
N GLU A 278 -41.07 -1.54 -33.43
CA GLU A 278 -41.41 -2.29 -32.22
C GLU A 278 -41.48 -1.39 -30.99
N SER A 279 -40.53 -0.47 -30.82
CA SER A 279 -40.55 0.55 -29.77
C SER A 279 -41.79 1.45 -29.85
N VAL A 280 -42.18 1.90 -31.06
CA VAL A 280 -43.42 2.66 -31.26
C VAL A 280 -44.64 1.80 -30.97
N SER A 281 -44.64 0.52 -31.34
CA SER A 281 -45.74 -0.39 -31.05
C SER A 281 -45.91 -0.61 -29.54
N PHE A 282 -44.81 -0.80 -28.81
CA PHE A 282 -44.82 -0.87 -27.34
C PHE A 282 -45.41 0.41 -26.74
N LEU A 283 -44.95 1.58 -27.19
CA LEU A 283 -45.43 2.86 -26.70
C LEU A 283 -46.93 3.03 -26.96
N LYS A 284 -47.44 2.60 -28.13
CA LYS A 284 -48.86 2.62 -28.47
C LYS A 284 -49.71 1.72 -27.59
N ASP A 285 -49.19 0.56 -27.23
CA ASP A 285 -49.92 -0.44 -26.44
C ASP A 285 -49.88 -0.13 -24.94
N ARG A 286 -48.74 0.31 -24.41
CA ARG A 286 -48.50 0.50 -22.97
C ARG A 286 -48.54 1.94 -22.52
N GLY A 287 -48.06 2.90 -23.33
CA GLY A 287 -48.02 4.33 -22.98
C GLY A 287 -49.35 4.89 -22.45
N PRO A 288 -50.50 4.66 -23.12
CA PRO A 288 -51.79 5.20 -22.66
C PRO A 288 -52.25 4.71 -21.28
N VAL A 289 -51.77 3.54 -20.84
CA VAL A 289 -52.18 2.89 -19.57
C VAL A 289 -51.06 2.81 -18.53
N ALA A 290 -49.86 3.27 -18.87
CA ALA A 290 -48.69 3.25 -18.01
C ALA A 290 -48.93 4.08 -16.74
N GLY A 291 -48.50 3.55 -15.59
CA GLY A 291 -48.60 4.23 -14.29
C GLY A 291 -47.66 5.44 -14.18
N VAL A 292 -47.61 6.08 -13.02
CA VAL A 292 -46.59 7.08 -12.68
C VAL A 292 -45.79 6.52 -11.50
N ILE A 293 -44.46 6.54 -11.57
CA ILE A 293 -43.56 6.17 -10.48
C ILE A 293 -43.02 7.45 -9.83
N GLU A 294 -43.22 7.56 -8.52
CA GLU A 294 -42.61 8.59 -7.67
C GLU A 294 -41.70 7.91 -6.62
N ILE A 295 -40.44 8.34 -6.57
CA ILE A 295 -39.50 8.03 -5.48
C ILE A 295 -39.23 9.37 -4.80
N ASP A 296 -39.78 9.58 -3.60
CA ASP A 296 -39.57 10.83 -2.86
C ASP A 296 -38.11 10.95 -2.40
N ASP A 297 -37.66 10.00 -1.58
CA ASP A 297 -36.32 9.98 -0.99
C ASP A 297 -35.60 8.64 -1.20
N ALA A 298 -36.31 7.52 -0.99
CA ALA A 298 -35.80 6.18 -1.24
C ALA A 298 -36.95 5.17 -1.42
N ALA A 299 -36.68 4.10 -2.16
CA ALA A 299 -37.63 3.01 -2.33
C ALA A 299 -36.94 1.65 -2.49
N PHE A 300 -37.59 0.61 -1.96
CA PHE A 300 -37.26 -0.76 -2.28
C PHE A 300 -37.88 -1.16 -3.62
N ASN A 301 -37.02 -1.64 -4.52
CA ASN A 301 -37.41 -2.34 -5.74
C ASN A 301 -37.23 -3.85 -5.55
N TYR A 302 -38.16 -4.64 -6.09
CA TYR A 302 -38.11 -6.10 -6.07
C TYR A 302 -38.22 -6.62 -7.50
N TYR A 303 -37.17 -7.28 -7.99
CA TYR A 303 -37.08 -7.74 -9.37
C TYR A 303 -36.71 -9.22 -9.43
N GLU A 304 -37.07 -9.88 -10.52
CA GLU A 304 -36.72 -11.28 -10.76
C GLU A 304 -35.51 -11.37 -11.70
N SER A 305 -34.48 -12.11 -11.28
CA SER A 305 -33.31 -12.42 -12.08
C SER A 305 -32.97 -13.90 -11.95
N ARG A 306 -32.83 -14.59 -13.09
CA ARG A 306 -32.49 -16.04 -13.15
C ARG A 306 -33.40 -16.91 -12.25
N ASP A 307 -34.71 -16.70 -12.32
CA ASP A 307 -35.74 -17.42 -11.54
C ASP A 307 -35.62 -17.22 -10.01
N ARG A 308 -34.99 -16.12 -9.57
CA ARG A 308 -34.85 -15.73 -8.15
C ARG A 308 -35.22 -14.27 -7.97
N TRP A 309 -35.88 -13.97 -6.86
CA TRP A 309 -36.29 -12.61 -6.50
C TRP A 309 -35.17 -11.91 -5.75
N HIS A 310 -34.78 -10.72 -6.18
CA HIS A 310 -33.81 -9.88 -5.49
C HIS A 310 -34.52 -8.61 -5.01
N TRP A 311 -33.94 -7.96 -3.99
CA TRP A 311 -34.33 -6.62 -3.58
C TRP A 311 -33.15 -5.67 -3.72
N GLN A 312 -33.43 -4.42 -4.03
CA GLN A 312 -32.47 -3.31 -3.97
C GLN A 312 -33.12 -2.08 -3.35
N LEU A 313 -32.37 -1.37 -2.54
CA LEU A 313 -32.73 -0.05 -2.04
C LEU A 313 -32.18 1.00 -2.98
N LEU A 314 -33.06 1.82 -3.55
CA LEU A 314 -32.72 2.93 -4.43
C LEU A 314 -32.85 4.26 -3.68
N ASP A 315 -31.94 5.19 -3.93
CA ASP A 315 -32.10 6.60 -3.53
C ASP A 315 -33.08 7.36 -4.46
N GLY A 316 -33.25 8.66 -4.23
CA GLY A 316 -34.09 9.53 -5.06
C GLY A 316 -33.63 9.68 -6.51
N ASN A 317 -32.35 9.41 -6.81
CA ASN A 317 -31.78 9.44 -8.16
C ASN A 317 -31.77 8.06 -8.84
N ARG A 318 -32.21 7.02 -8.12
CA ARG A 318 -32.18 5.59 -8.51
C ARG A 318 -30.80 4.97 -8.55
N GLU A 319 -29.86 5.54 -7.82
CA GLU A 319 -28.63 4.86 -7.51
C GLU A 319 -28.92 3.76 -6.47
N PRO A 320 -28.51 2.51 -6.73
CA PRO A 320 -28.69 1.43 -5.78
C PRO A 320 -27.74 1.67 -4.59
N LEU A 321 -28.32 1.93 -3.41
CA LEU A 321 -27.56 2.09 -2.17
C LEU A 321 -27.20 0.72 -1.59
N ALA A 322 -28.15 -0.22 -1.59
CA ALA A 322 -28.00 -1.56 -1.04
C ALA A 322 -28.67 -2.61 -1.92
N VAL A 323 -28.07 -3.79 -2.05
CA VAL A 323 -28.59 -4.89 -2.87
C VAL A 323 -28.53 -6.20 -2.10
N SER A 324 -29.53 -7.07 -2.31
CA SER A 324 -29.50 -8.45 -1.82
C SER A 324 -28.48 -9.29 -2.61
N PRO A 325 -27.42 -9.82 -1.97
CA PRO A 325 -26.39 -10.60 -2.67
C PRO A 325 -26.93 -11.96 -3.14
N THR A 326 -27.88 -12.53 -2.40
CA THR A 326 -28.52 -13.81 -2.72
C THR A 326 -29.98 -13.60 -3.11
N GLY A 327 -30.42 -14.30 -4.14
CA GLY A 327 -31.81 -14.24 -4.60
C GLY A 327 -32.72 -15.15 -3.79
N TYR A 328 -33.95 -14.74 -3.58
CA TYR A 328 -35.00 -15.44 -2.83
C TYR A 328 -35.92 -16.26 -3.75
N THR A 329 -36.68 -17.17 -3.17
CA THR A 329 -37.62 -18.04 -3.91
C THR A 329 -38.92 -17.36 -4.32
N SER A 330 -39.27 -16.24 -3.70
CA SER A 330 -40.48 -15.49 -4.00
C SER A 330 -40.33 -14.00 -3.67
N LYS A 331 -41.16 -13.15 -4.30
CA LYS A 331 -41.24 -11.70 -4.00
C LYS A 331 -41.54 -11.44 -2.51
N ALA A 332 -42.31 -12.32 -1.88
CA ALA A 332 -42.64 -12.22 -0.45
C ALA A 332 -41.42 -12.50 0.45
N ASP A 333 -40.59 -13.47 0.09
CA ASP A 333 -39.34 -13.78 0.80
C ASP A 333 -38.32 -12.64 0.62
N ALA A 334 -38.22 -12.06 -0.58
CA ALA A 334 -37.37 -10.89 -0.81
C ALA A 334 -37.81 -9.68 0.02
N LYS A 335 -39.13 -9.47 0.18
CA LYS A 335 -39.68 -8.43 1.05
C LYS A 335 -39.42 -8.68 2.53
N ALA A 336 -39.45 -9.93 2.96
CA ALA A 336 -39.04 -10.29 4.32
C ALA A 336 -37.53 -10.04 4.51
N GLY A 337 -36.71 -10.37 3.51
CA GLY A 337 -35.27 -10.10 3.48
C GLY A 337 -34.94 -8.61 3.58
N SER A 338 -35.60 -7.76 2.82
CA SER A 338 -35.38 -6.30 2.90
C SER A 338 -35.80 -5.72 4.26
N SER A 339 -36.84 -6.28 4.90
CA SER A 339 -37.26 -5.89 6.24
C SER A 339 -36.21 -6.30 7.30
N ALA A 340 -35.70 -7.52 7.19
CA ALA A 340 -34.61 -7.99 8.05
C ALA A 340 -33.34 -7.15 7.85
N PHE A 341 -33.03 -6.74 6.62
CA PHE A 341 -31.93 -5.82 6.34
C PHE A 341 -32.09 -4.51 7.12
N VAL A 342 -33.26 -3.85 7.07
CA VAL A 342 -33.51 -2.61 7.82
C VAL A 342 -33.27 -2.78 9.32
N ASP A 343 -33.83 -3.85 9.91
CA ASP A 343 -33.71 -4.14 11.34
C ASP A 343 -32.24 -4.36 11.79
N HIS A 344 -31.48 -5.11 10.99
CA HIS A 344 -30.07 -5.41 11.27
C HIS A 344 -29.17 -4.20 11.02
N PHE A 345 -29.38 -3.47 9.91
CA PHE A 345 -28.52 -2.37 9.49
C PHE A 345 -28.60 -1.16 10.44
N GLU A 346 -29.77 -0.89 11.02
CA GLU A 346 -29.96 0.21 11.99
C GLU A 346 -29.03 0.07 13.20
N ASN A 347 -28.84 -1.16 13.69
CA ASN A 347 -28.09 -1.46 14.91
C ASN A 347 -26.66 -1.96 14.63
N ALA A 348 -26.33 -2.26 13.38
CA ALA A 348 -25.03 -2.81 13.03
C ALA A 348 -23.91 -1.79 13.26
N ARG A 349 -22.86 -2.25 13.96
CA ARG A 349 -21.64 -1.46 14.14
C ARG A 349 -20.91 -1.36 12.80
N LEU A 350 -20.38 -0.17 12.52
CA LEU A 350 -19.52 0.05 11.36
C LEU A 350 -18.08 -0.30 11.71
N LEU A 351 -17.44 -1.11 10.86
CA LEU A 351 -16.05 -1.50 10.99
C LEU A 351 -15.30 -1.26 9.68
N ALA A 352 -14.33 -0.36 9.73
CA ALA A 352 -13.36 -0.19 8.65
C ALA A 352 -12.13 -1.03 8.96
N MET A 353 -11.83 -2.00 8.11
CA MET A 353 -10.65 -2.86 8.23
C MET A 353 -9.67 -2.51 7.12
N GLU A 354 -8.49 -2.00 7.47
CA GLU A 354 -7.43 -1.77 6.46
C GLU A 354 -6.59 -3.02 6.20
N HIS A 355 -6.34 -3.83 7.24
CA HIS A 355 -5.41 -4.95 7.18
C HIS A 355 -5.90 -6.18 7.96
N VAL A 356 -6.06 -6.02 9.27
CA VAL A 356 -6.47 -7.09 10.18
C VAL A 356 -7.34 -6.51 11.27
N ALA A 357 -8.28 -7.31 11.76
CA ALA A 357 -9.09 -7.02 12.94
C ALA A 357 -9.12 -8.23 13.87
N ILE A 358 -9.51 -7.99 15.12
CA ILE A 358 -9.61 -9.06 16.13
C ILE A 358 -11.06 -9.22 16.54
N GLU A 359 -11.62 -10.38 16.26
CA GLU A 359 -12.99 -10.73 16.58
C GLU A 359 -13.01 -11.57 17.85
N LEU A 360 -13.83 -11.15 18.82
CA LEU A 360 -14.19 -11.94 19.98
C LEU A 360 -15.43 -12.77 19.62
N ILE A 361 -15.39 -14.08 19.89
CA ILE A 361 -16.46 -15.03 19.52
C ILE A 361 -16.93 -15.76 20.78
N ASP A 362 -18.25 -15.87 20.97
CA ASP A 362 -18.86 -16.72 22.00
C ASP A 362 -19.22 -18.08 21.40
N GLU A 363 -18.45 -19.12 21.72
CA GLU A 363 -18.64 -20.48 21.22
C GLU A 363 -18.50 -21.49 22.37
N ASP A 364 -19.34 -22.54 22.36
CA ASP A 364 -19.30 -23.64 23.34
C ASP A 364 -19.32 -23.21 24.82
N GLY A 365 -19.87 -22.03 25.12
CA GLY A 365 -19.97 -21.48 26.48
C GLY A 365 -18.69 -20.83 26.99
N GLY A 366 -17.79 -20.43 26.08
CA GLY A 366 -16.60 -19.66 26.38
C GLY A 366 -16.25 -18.67 25.27
N TRP A 367 -15.39 -17.71 25.60
CA TRP A 367 -15.00 -16.65 24.68
C TRP A 367 -13.66 -17.00 24.03
N TYR A 368 -13.60 -16.91 22.70
CA TYR A 368 -12.36 -17.04 21.94
C TYR A 368 -12.06 -15.70 21.26
N TRP A 369 -10.81 -15.50 20.86
CA TRP A 369 -10.46 -14.42 19.94
C TRP A 369 -9.84 -14.99 18.67
N ARG A 370 -10.08 -14.34 17.54
CA ARG A 370 -9.45 -14.68 16.25
C ARG A 370 -8.99 -13.44 15.51
N PHE A 371 -7.92 -13.58 14.74
CA PHE A 371 -7.51 -12.62 13.73
C PHE A 371 -8.31 -12.82 12.45
N VAL A 372 -8.87 -11.74 11.93
CA VAL A 372 -9.68 -11.73 10.71
C VAL A 372 -9.05 -10.80 9.69
N GLY A 373 -8.81 -11.29 8.48
CA GLY A 373 -8.30 -10.51 7.35
C GLY A 373 -9.39 -9.68 6.66
N THR A 374 -8.99 -8.87 5.68
CA THR A 374 -9.91 -8.00 4.91
C THR A 374 -11.01 -8.76 4.18
N ASP A 375 -10.72 -9.99 3.73
CA ASP A 375 -11.65 -10.85 3.00
C ASP A 375 -12.53 -11.73 3.91
N ASP A 376 -12.59 -11.42 5.21
CA ASP A 376 -13.18 -12.26 6.27
C ASP A 376 -12.45 -13.60 6.48
N GLU A 377 -11.23 -13.78 5.97
CA GLU A 377 -10.46 -14.99 6.23
C GLU A 377 -10.03 -15.05 7.71
N GLU A 378 -10.29 -16.18 8.38
CA GLU A 378 -9.76 -16.43 9.71
C GLU A 378 -8.28 -16.77 9.61
N ILE A 379 -7.41 -15.86 10.08
CA ILE A 379 -5.96 -15.99 9.96
C ILE A 379 -5.42 -16.90 11.07
N GLY A 380 -5.92 -16.72 12.30
CA GLY A 380 -5.54 -17.53 13.46
C GLY A 380 -6.45 -17.30 14.65
N ARG A 381 -6.45 -18.25 15.58
CA ARG A 381 -7.42 -18.31 16.68
C ARG A 381 -6.76 -18.72 17.99
N SER A 382 -7.27 -18.18 19.10
CA SER A 382 -6.88 -18.61 20.45
C SER A 382 -7.20 -20.08 20.68
N GLU A 383 -6.25 -20.83 21.23
CA GLU A 383 -6.46 -22.25 21.59
C GLU A 383 -7.39 -22.43 22.78
N ARG A 384 -7.39 -21.44 23.69
CA ARG A 384 -8.14 -21.50 24.94
C ARG A 384 -9.37 -20.61 24.90
N ALA A 385 -10.43 -21.11 25.51
CA ALA A 385 -11.58 -20.30 25.87
C ALA A 385 -11.30 -19.48 27.13
N TYR A 386 -11.83 -18.26 27.14
CA TYR A 386 -11.87 -17.36 28.28
C TYR A 386 -13.28 -17.40 28.90
N GLU A 387 -13.38 -17.25 30.23
CA GLU A 387 -14.66 -17.37 30.92
C GLU A 387 -15.62 -16.22 30.57
N THR A 388 -15.08 -15.02 30.34
CA THR A 388 -15.87 -13.84 29.98
C THR A 388 -15.29 -13.11 28.78
N ARG A 389 -16.14 -12.36 28.08
CA ARG A 389 -15.72 -11.44 27.00
C ARG A 389 -14.62 -10.49 27.45
N ARG A 390 -14.71 -10.02 28.70
CA ARG A 390 -13.75 -9.07 29.26
C ARG A 390 -12.36 -9.70 29.42
N ASP A 391 -12.30 -10.97 29.83
CA ASP A 391 -11.03 -11.69 29.95
C ASP A 391 -10.39 -11.94 28.58
N ALA A 392 -11.21 -12.27 27.56
CA ALA A 392 -10.74 -12.40 26.19
C ALA A 392 -10.22 -11.06 25.63
N GLU A 393 -10.92 -9.96 25.89
CA GLU A 393 -10.51 -8.60 25.51
C GLU A 393 -9.20 -8.20 26.20
N GLU A 394 -9.06 -8.41 27.51
CA GLU A 394 -7.83 -8.12 28.26
C GLU A 394 -6.65 -8.97 27.76
N ALA A 395 -6.89 -10.23 27.39
CA ALA A 395 -5.86 -11.06 26.77
C ALA A 395 -5.41 -10.54 25.40
N VAL A 396 -6.35 -10.02 24.60
CA VAL A 396 -6.03 -9.37 23.31
C VAL A 396 -5.31 -8.04 23.53
N GLU A 397 -5.68 -7.23 24.52
CA GLU A 397 -4.98 -5.98 24.84
C GLU A 397 -3.51 -6.26 25.21
N ALA A 398 -3.27 -7.23 26.09
CA ALA A 398 -1.91 -7.66 26.46
C ALA A 398 -1.13 -8.24 25.25
N LEU A 399 -1.82 -9.00 24.40
CA LEU A 399 -1.28 -9.50 23.13
C LEU A 399 -0.79 -8.33 22.26
N LEU A 400 -1.63 -7.32 22.01
CA LEU A 400 -1.29 -6.19 21.15
C LEU A 400 -0.13 -5.34 21.68
N GLU A 401 0.01 -5.20 23.00
CA GLU A 401 1.16 -4.52 23.60
C GLU A 401 2.50 -5.23 23.30
N SER A 402 2.47 -6.55 23.11
CA SER A 402 3.67 -7.36 22.82
C SER A 402 4.08 -7.37 21.34
N PHE A 403 3.19 -7.00 20.41
CA PHE A 403 3.39 -7.16 18.96
C PHE A 403 4.47 -6.24 18.34
N GLY A 404 5.03 -5.28 19.08
CA GLY A 404 6.13 -4.44 18.57
C GLY A 404 7.52 -5.09 18.61
N GLU A 405 7.74 -6.07 19.50
CA GLU A 405 9.06 -6.69 19.75
C GLU A 405 9.01 -8.24 19.71
N MET A 406 7.98 -8.82 19.11
CA MET A 406 7.82 -10.27 19.04
C MET A 406 8.95 -10.93 18.26
N ALA A 407 9.63 -11.87 18.92
CA ALA A 407 10.56 -12.76 18.26
C ALA A 407 9.83 -13.76 17.35
N VAL A 408 10.51 -14.14 16.27
CA VAL A 408 10.09 -15.21 15.38
C VAL A 408 11.14 -16.30 15.42
N THR A 409 10.74 -17.52 15.77
CA THR A 409 11.58 -18.73 15.75
C THR A 409 11.04 -19.74 14.75
N VAL A 410 11.82 -20.76 14.41
CA VAL A 410 11.41 -21.81 13.48
C VAL A 410 11.49 -23.17 14.16
N SER A 411 10.39 -23.92 14.13
CA SER A 411 10.36 -25.31 14.56
C SER A 411 11.37 -26.13 13.77
N GLY A 412 12.25 -26.84 14.48
CA GLY A 412 13.33 -27.61 13.89
C GLY A 412 14.60 -26.84 13.58
N GLU A 413 14.67 -25.54 13.90
CA GLU A 413 15.93 -24.79 13.89
C GLU A 413 16.38 -24.54 15.33
N PRO A 414 17.56 -25.06 15.75
CA PRO A 414 18.10 -24.81 17.07
C PRO A 414 18.15 -23.32 17.39
N THR A 415 17.82 -22.96 18.64
CA THR A 415 17.78 -21.54 19.04
C THR A 415 18.19 -21.37 20.49
N TYR A 416 19.11 -20.43 20.74
CA TYR A 416 19.33 -19.84 22.06
C TYR A 416 18.23 -18.82 22.34
N GLU A 417 17.27 -19.20 23.17
CA GLU A 417 16.16 -18.37 23.60
C GLU A 417 16.53 -17.64 24.89
N LEU A 418 16.73 -16.32 24.80
CA LEU A 418 17.00 -15.44 25.93
C LEU A 418 15.69 -14.75 26.33
N TYR A 419 15.22 -15.00 27.55
CA TYR A 419 13.91 -14.55 28.02
C TYR A 419 14.00 -13.93 29.42
N SER A 420 13.06 -13.03 29.74
CA SER A 420 12.94 -12.46 31.08
C SER A 420 11.82 -13.12 31.90
N SER A 421 12.10 -13.32 33.18
CA SER A 421 11.16 -13.78 34.20
C SER A 421 11.15 -12.74 35.33
N GLY A 422 10.31 -11.71 35.19
CA GLY A 422 10.32 -10.56 36.08
C GLY A 422 11.47 -9.61 35.74
N GLU A 423 12.29 -9.23 36.73
CA GLU A 423 13.46 -8.36 36.53
C GLU A 423 14.73 -9.11 36.11
N GLU A 424 14.66 -10.44 35.99
CA GLU A 424 15.82 -11.27 35.69
C GLU A 424 15.70 -11.98 34.35
N TRP A 425 16.82 -12.12 33.66
CA TRP A 425 17.01 -12.79 32.38
C TRP A 425 17.58 -14.19 32.58
N ARG A 426 17.19 -15.12 31.71
CA ARG A 426 17.74 -16.48 31.59
C ARG A 426 17.90 -16.83 30.11
N TRP A 427 18.67 -17.87 29.81
CA TRP A 427 18.73 -18.45 28.47
C TRP A 427 18.48 -19.96 28.51
N ARG A 428 17.87 -20.47 27.44
CA ARG A 428 17.74 -21.91 27.16
C ARG A 428 18.13 -22.19 25.72
N LEU A 429 18.68 -23.37 25.45
CA LEU A 429 18.97 -23.86 24.11
C LEU A 429 17.90 -24.88 23.73
N VAL A 430 17.15 -24.57 22.69
CA VAL A 430 16.12 -25.43 22.12
C VAL A 430 16.70 -26.20 20.95
N GLY A 431 16.48 -27.52 20.92
CA GLY A 431 16.97 -28.44 19.90
C GLY A 431 16.06 -28.57 18.67
N TYR A 432 16.48 -29.43 17.73
CA TYR A 432 15.76 -29.74 16.49
C TYR A 432 14.37 -30.37 16.71
N ASP A 433 14.13 -31.00 17.84
CA ASP A 433 12.87 -31.61 18.26
C ASP A 433 12.06 -30.72 19.21
N GLU A 434 12.46 -29.45 19.34
CA GLU A 434 11.88 -28.46 20.25
C GLU A 434 12.09 -28.77 21.74
N GLN A 435 12.89 -29.78 22.09
CA GLN A 435 13.28 -30.05 23.46
C GLN A 435 14.32 -29.04 23.96
N ILE A 436 14.27 -28.72 25.25
CA ILE A 436 15.29 -27.89 25.90
C ILE A 436 16.48 -28.79 26.20
N VAL A 437 17.60 -28.57 25.53
CA VAL A 437 18.80 -29.42 25.70
C VAL A 437 19.80 -28.82 26.67
N ALA A 438 19.77 -27.51 26.89
CA ALA A 438 20.62 -26.82 27.85
C ALA A 438 19.92 -25.57 28.42
N ARG A 439 20.22 -25.22 29.67
CA ARG A 439 19.75 -23.98 30.31
C ARG A 439 20.85 -23.32 31.10
N ASN A 440 20.76 -22.00 31.28
CA ASN A 440 21.56 -21.32 32.28
C ASN A 440 21.03 -21.64 33.69
N PRO A 441 21.85 -22.15 34.62
CA PRO A 441 21.42 -22.34 36.01
C PRO A 441 21.22 -21.01 36.75
N ASN A 442 21.89 -19.94 36.31
CA ASN A 442 21.87 -18.63 36.93
C ASN A 442 21.02 -17.63 36.14
N SER A 443 20.37 -16.72 36.85
CA SER A 443 19.70 -15.57 36.25
C SER A 443 20.60 -14.32 36.31
N ALA A 444 20.34 -13.35 35.44
CA ALA A 444 21.06 -12.08 35.42
C ALA A 444 20.08 -10.90 35.37
N PRO A 445 20.37 -9.74 35.98
CA PRO A 445 19.47 -8.59 35.99
C PRO A 445 19.30 -7.93 34.60
N GLY A 446 20.10 -8.29 33.60
CA GLY A 446 20.08 -7.66 32.28
C GLY A 446 20.38 -8.60 31.12
N TYR A 447 19.79 -8.26 29.97
CA TYR A 447 19.96 -8.99 28.72
C TYR A 447 21.43 -9.11 28.30
N ASP A 448 22.20 -8.01 28.36
CA ASP A 448 23.61 -8.01 27.89
C ASP A 448 24.50 -8.95 28.70
N GLU A 449 24.22 -9.10 30.00
CA GLU A 449 24.95 -10.04 30.86
C GLU A 449 24.57 -11.48 30.51
N MET A 450 23.28 -11.77 30.34
CA MET A 450 22.79 -13.08 29.91
C MET A 450 23.30 -13.48 28.51
N ALA A 451 23.40 -12.51 27.60
CA ALA A 451 23.97 -12.68 26.28
C ALA A 451 25.45 -13.06 26.33
N ARG A 452 26.24 -12.44 27.22
CA ARG A 452 27.65 -12.83 27.42
C ARG A 452 27.77 -14.26 27.94
N THR A 453 26.92 -14.68 28.87
CA THR A 453 26.94 -16.06 29.38
C THR A 453 26.55 -17.06 28.29
N THR A 454 25.59 -16.69 27.43
CA THR A 454 25.24 -17.49 26.24
C THR A 454 26.45 -17.61 25.30
N ASP A 455 27.17 -16.51 25.06
CA ASP A 455 28.39 -16.49 24.25
C ASP A 455 29.52 -17.34 24.84
N LEU A 456 29.65 -17.38 26.17
CA LEU A 456 30.63 -18.25 26.83
C LEU A 456 30.34 -19.73 26.54
N PHE A 457 29.08 -20.16 26.62
CA PHE A 457 28.72 -21.53 26.25
C PHE A 457 28.94 -21.78 24.75
N ALA A 458 28.31 -20.96 23.89
CA ALA A 458 28.32 -21.16 22.44
C ALA A 458 29.74 -21.17 21.82
N ASN A 459 30.65 -20.32 22.32
CA ASN A 459 32.01 -20.23 21.77
C ASN A 459 32.96 -21.32 22.27
N ASN A 460 32.63 -22.02 23.36
CA ASN A 460 33.53 -23.02 23.96
C ASN A 460 32.99 -24.46 23.86
N VAL A 461 31.73 -24.65 23.46
CA VAL A 461 31.07 -25.97 23.46
C VAL A 461 31.75 -27.00 22.56
N GLU A 462 32.28 -26.58 21.40
CA GLU A 462 32.89 -27.47 20.40
C GLU A 462 34.19 -28.10 20.92
N ASP A 463 35.04 -27.29 21.56
CA ASP A 463 36.36 -27.71 22.08
C ASP A 463 36.30 -28.18 23.54
N ALA A 464 35.11 -28.25 24.14
CA ALA A 464 34.99 -28.54 25.56
C ALA A 464 35.36 -30.00 25.87
N ASP A 465 36.17 -30.21 26.92
CA ASP A 465 36.51 -31.54 27.41
C ASP A 465 35.29 -32.21 28.08
N VAL A 466 35.32 -33.53 28.27
CA VAL A 466 34.28 -34.25 29.03
C VAL A 466 34.95 -35.04 30.14
N PHE A 467 34.51 -34.84 31.38
CA PHE A 467 34.99 -35.61 32.53
C PHE A 467 33.89 -35.86 33.55
N GLU A 468 34.17 -36.78 34.48
CA GLU A 468 33.29 -37.17 35.58
C GLU A 468 33.87 -36.68 36.91
N ILE A 469 33.00 -36.30 37.82
CA ILE A 469 33.35 -36.17 39.24
C ILE A 469 32.68 -37.31 40.03
N ASP A 470 33.47 -38.05 40.80
CA ASP A 470 32.99 -39.05 41.77
C ASP A 470 33.44 -38.57 43.15
N GLY A 471 32.54 -37.91 43.88
CA GLY A 471 32.81 -37.27 45.17
C GLY A 471 33.54 -35.93 45.08
N ALA A 472 34.84 -35.93 44.76
CA ALA A 472 35.63 -34.70 44.65
C ALA A 472 36.77 -34.84 43.63
N LEU A 473 37.26 -33.72 43.09
CA LEU A 473 38.30 -33.69 42.06
C LEU A 473 39.20 -32.45 42.22
N TYR A 474 40.51 -32.62 42.05
CA TYR A 474 41.40 -31.47 41.93
C TYR A 474 41.33 -30.87 40.51
N GLU A 475 40.97 -29.60 40.40
CA GLU A 475 41.01 -28.86 39.14
C GLU A 475 42.25 -27.98 39.10
N ARG A 476 43.12 -28.22 38.11
CA ARG A 476 44.26 -27.36 37.78
C ARG A 476 43.84 -26.39 36.70
N TYR A 477 43.75 -25.11 37.03
CA TYR A 477 43.22 -24.09 36.14
C TYR A 477 44.17 -22.91 36.03
N LYS A 478 44.02 -22.14 34.95
CA LYS A 478 44.87 -20.97 34.68
C LYS A 478 44.11 -19.67 34.94
N THR A 479 44.65 -18.83 35.79
CA THR A 479 44.14 -17.48 36.07
C THR A 479 45.28 -16.47 36.08
N ASP A 480 45.07 -15.28 35.49
CA ASP A 480 46.09 -14.23 35.36
C ASP A 480 47.44 -14.69 34.77
N GLY A 481 47.43 -15.70 33.90
CA GLY A 481 48.63 -16.24 33.27
C GLY A 481 49.36 -17.31 34.07
N HIS A 482 48.94 -17.59 35.31
CA HIS A 482 49.53 -18.57 36.21
C HIS A 482 48.58 -19.74 36.48
N TRP A 483 49.16 -20.91 36.78
CA TRP A 483 48.40 -22.10 37.15
C TRP A 483 48.11 -22.10 38.64
N ARG A 484 46.91 -22.50 39.01
CA ARG A 484 46.47 -22.76 40.38
C ARG A 484 45.75 -24.09 40.42
N TRP A 485 45.57 -24.63 41.61
CA TRP A 485 44.73 -25.80 41.81
C TRP A 485 43.66 -25.51 42.85
N ARG A 486 42.52 -26.19 42.71
CA ARG A 486 41.46 -26.23 43.72
C ARG A 486 40.90 -27.64 43.82
N LEU A 487 40.54 -28.07 45.02
CA LEU A 487 39.74 -29.27 45.26
C LEU A 487 38.27 -28.87 45.23
N VAL A 488 37.50 -29.51 44.36
CA VAL A 488 36.09 -29.21 44.15
C VAL A 488 35.30 -30.48 44.45
N ASP A 489 34.20 -30.38 45.20
CA ASP A 489 33.29 -31.49 45.44
C ASP A 489 32.24 -31.66 44.31
N GLU A 490 31.39 -32.68 44.41
CA GLU A 490 30.31 -32.98 43.45
C GLU A 490 29.29 -31.83 43.27
N ASP A 491 29.09 -31.03 44.32
CA ASP A 491 28.23 -29.85 44.33
C ASP A 491 28.94 -28.59 43.80
N ARG A 492 30.21 -28.72 43.39
CA ARG A 492 31.11 -27.64 42.96
C ARG A 492 31.57 -26.67 44.05
N ASN A 493 31.41 -27.01 45.33
CA ASN A 493 32.00 -26.24 46.41
C ASN A 493 33.52 -26.42 46.40
N ILE A 494 34.24 -25.32 46.60
CA ILE A 494 35.70 -25.38 46.69
C ILE A 494 36.07 -25.77 48.12
N VAL A 495 36.59 -26.99 48.29
CA VAL A 495 36.99 -27.53 49.60
C VAL A 495 38.36 -26.98 49.99
N ALA A 496 39.30 -26.92 49.05
CA ALA A 496 40.67 -26.44 49.28
C ALA A 496 41.22 -25.74 48.04
N ALA A 497 42.11 -24.76 48.21
CA ALA A 497 42.75 -24.07 47.09
C ALA A 497 44.24 -23.83 47.30
N SER A 498 44.98 -23.68 46.20
CA SER A 498 46.40 -23.31 46.22
C SER A 498 46.57 -21.86 46.65
N THR A 499 47.44 -21.64 47.64
CA THR A 499 47.75 -20.31 48.15
C THR A 499 48.68 -19.54 47.20
N GLU A 500 49.54 -20.26 46.47
CA GLU A 500 50.50 -19.69 45.54
C GLU A 500 50.19 -20.02 44.05
N PRO A 501 50.60 -19.14 43.13
CA PRO A 501 50.58 -19.43 41.70
C PRO A 501 51.74 -20.36 41.28
N HIS A 502 51.51 -21.13 40.22
CA HIS A 502 52.47 -22.06 39.62
C HIS A 502 52.75 -21.69 38.16
N ASP A 503 53.94 -22.03 37.66
CA ASP A 503 54.39 -21.65 36.31
C ASP A 503 53.77 -22.55 35.21
N SER A 504 53.44 -23.80 35.54
CA SER A 504 52.82 -24.77 34.62
C SER A 504 51.78 -25.67 35.31
N ALA A 505 50.95 -26.35 34.50
CA ALA A 505 49.99 -27.33 35.00
C ALA A 505 50.67 -28.53 35.69
N GLU A 506 51.91 -28.85 35.28
CA GLU A 506 52.72 -29.89 35.91
C GLU A 506 53.21 -29.44 37.29
N ASP A 507 53.68 -28.19 37.42
CA ASP A 507 54.09 -27.63 38.72
C ASP A 507 52.92 -27.58 39.72
N ALA A 508 51.70 -27.31 39.23
CA ALA A 508 50.49 -27.39 40.03
C ALA A 508 50.14 -28.84 40.42
N ALA A 509 50.42 -29.82 39.56
CA ALA A 509 50.25 -31.24 39.87
C ALA A 509 51.23 -31.68 40.98
N ASP A 510 52.51 -31.32 40.84
CA ASP A 510 53.53 -31.56 41.86
C ASP A 510 53.15 -30.91 43.20
N ALA A 511 52.52 -29.72 43.17
CA ALA A 511 52.03 -29.05 44.35
C ALA A 511 50.86 -29.81 45.02
N ILE A 512 49.93 -30.36 44.23
CA ILE A 512 48.86 -31.24 44.73
C ILE A 512 49.49 -32.48 45.37
N GLU A 513 50.41 -33.18 44.70
CA GLU A 513 51.05 -34.38 45.27
C GLU A 513 51.78 -34.09 46.59
N ARG A 514 52.47 -32.95 46.68
CA ARG A 514 53.10 -32.52 47.96
C ARG A 514 52.05 -32.27 49.04
N MET A 515 50.98 -31.56 48.69
CA MET A 515 49.88 -31.25 49.60
C MET A 515 49.21 -32.54 50.10
N GLN A 516 48.91 -33.49 49.22
CA GLN A 516 48.34 -34.80 49.57
C GLN A 516 49.23 -35.56 50.56
N ASN A 517 50.53 -35.65 50.29
CA ASN A 517 51.47 -36.31 51.20
C ASN A 517 51.51 -35.60 52.58
N GLN A 518 51.53 -34.27 52.59
CA GLN A 518 51.63 -33.48 53.80
C GLN A 518 50.35 -33.51 54.63
N ALA A 519 49.18 -33.31 54.02
CA ALA A 519 47.90 -33.39 54.71
C ALA A 519 47.60 -34.80 55.25
N SER A 520 48.08 -35.87 54.58
CA SER A 520 47.93 -37.25 55.09
C SER A 520 48.66 -37.50 56.42
N GLU A 521 49.74 -36.77 56.67
CA GLU A 521 50.53 -36.83 57.90
C GLU A 521 50.25 -35.66 58.86
N ALA A 522 49.36 -34.73 58.47
CA ALA A 522 49.14 -33.51 59.22
C ALA A 522 48.29 -33.74 60.46
N GLU A 523 48.74 -33.17 61.58
CA GLU A 523 47.97 -33.14 62.81
C GLU A 523 47.21 -31.80 62.91
N LEU A 524 45.99 -31.84 63.43
CA LEU A 524 45.24 -30.62 63.78
C LEU A 524 45.88 -30.01 65.04
N ILE A 525 46.33 -28.77 64.91
CA ILE A 525 46.83 -27.98 66.03
C ILE A 525 45.65 -27.50 66.86
N GLU A 526 45.54 -27.97 68.10
CA GLU A 526 44.60 -27.46 69.10
C GLU A 526 45.37 -27.04 70.36
N PHE A 527 45.14 -25.83 70.84
CA PHE A 527 45.73 -25.34 72.09
C PHE A 527 44.71 -24.53 72.89
N GLU A 528 44.71 -24.71 74.21
CA GLU A 528 43.73 -24.08 75.14
C GLU A 528 44.17 -22.68 75.60
N ASN A 529 45.38 -22.25 75.26
CA ASN A 529 45.97 -20.95 75.63
C ASN A 529 46.89 -20.46 74.50
N SER A 530 47.23 -19.17 74.45
CA SER A 530 48.08 -18.61 73.40
C SER A 530 49.37 -19.42 73.16
N ALA A 531 49.79 -19.58 71.91
CA ALA A 531 50.96 -20.36 71.53
C ALA A 531 51.98 -19.51 70.76
N PHE A 532 53.28 -19.69 71.04
CA PHE A 532 54.35 -19.15 70.22
C PHE A 532 54.63 -20.10 69.06
N GLN A 533 54.45 -19.63 67.83
CA GLN A 533 54.80 -20.33 66.59
C GLN A 533 56.08 -19.74 65.99
N VAL A 534 57.07 -20.59 65.72
CA VAL A 534 58.30 -20.22 64.99
C VAL A 534 58.17 -20.74 63.56
N TYR A 535 58.33 -19.86 62.58
CA TYR A 535 58.10 -20.15 61.16
C TYR A 535 59.16 -19.49 60.27
N GLU A 536 59.35 -20.03 59.07
CA GLU A 536 60.16 -19.45 58.00
C GLU A 536 59.25 -18.57 57.13
N ALA A 537 59.63 -17.30 56.96
CA ALA A 537 58.94 -16.36 56.08
C ALA A 537 59.28 -16.64 54.60
N ASP A 538 58.47 -16.13 53.68
CA ASP A 538 58.67 -16.30 52.22
C ASP A 538 60.04 -15.82 51.71
N THR A 539 60.72 -14.96 52.47
CA THR A 539 62.08 -14.47 52.20
C THR A 539 63.19 -15.47 52.56
N GLY A 540 62.85 -16.61 53.17
CA GLY A 540 63.79 -17.61 53.71
C GLY A 540 64.34 -17.27 55.11
N GLU A 541 63.72 -16.31 55.79
CA GLU A 541 64.16 -15.80 57.10
C GLU A 541 63.25 -16.32 58.21
N TRP A 542 63.82 -16.62 59.37
CA TRP A 542 63.06 -17.18 60.49
C TRP A 542 62.42 -16.08 61.33
N ARG A 543 61.14 -16.24 61.69
CA ARG A 543 60.35 -15.32 62.51
C ARG A 543 59.54 -16.09 63.55
N TRP A 544 59.00 -15.39 64.53
CA TRP A 544 58.06 -15.97 65.49
C TRP A 544 56.82 -15.10 65.62
N ARG A 545 55.67 -15.72 65.93
CA ARG A 545 54.42 -15.04 66.25
C ARG A 545 53.74 -15.70 67.45
N LEU A 546 53.08 -14.91 68.28
CA LEU A 546 52.20 -15.37 69.35
C LEU A 546 50.78 -15.39 68.81
N ILE A 547 50.16 -16.56 68.79
CA ILE A 547 48.77 -16.75 68.35
C ILE A 547 47.87 -17.07 69.56
N ASP A 548 46.63 -16.60 69.59
CA ASP A 548 45.64 -16.98 70.61
C ASP A 548 44.88 -18.27 70.25
N GLU A 549 44.04 -18.77 71.17
CA GLU A 549 43.27 -20.03 71.02
C GLU A 549 42.36 -20.07 69.77
N ASP A 550 42.08 -18.92 69.17
CA ASP A 550 41.29 -18.74 67.95
C ASP A 550 42.19 -18.56 66.69
N GLY A 551 43.51 -18.67 66.83
CA GLY A 551 44.49 -18.52 65.76
C GLY A 551 44.88 -17.08 65.42
N ASN A 552 44.42 -16.08 66.18
CA ASN A 552 44.73 -14.67 65.91
C ASN A 552 46.15 -14.31 66.36
N VAL A 553 46.88 -13.57 65.52
CA VAL A 553 48.22 -13.09 65.87
C VAL A 553 48.13 -11.94 66.89
N LEU A 554 48.54 -12.20 68.12
CA LEU A 554 48.60 -11.22 69.21
C LEU A 554 49.89 -10.38 69.18
N ALA A 555 51.00 -10.97 68.73
CA ALA A 555 52.30 -10.32 68.61
C ALA A 555 53.20 -11.06 67.61
N ASP A 556 54.15 -10.36 66.99
CA ASP A 556 55.17 -10.95 66.10
C ASP A 556 56.60 -10.55 66.52
N SER A 557 57.61 -11.18 65.92
CA SER A 557 59.02 -10.94 66.22
C SER A 557 59.52 -9.55 65.84
N GLY A 558 58.83 -8.85 64.93
CA GLY A 558 59.22 -7.55 64.37
C GLY A 558 60.60 -7.50 63.70
N ALA A 559 61.35 -8.61 63.71
CA ALA A 559 62.73 -8.73 63.28
C ALA A 559 62.98 -10.11 62.67
N GLU A 560 63.92 -10.15 61.72
CA GLU A 560 64.35 -11.34 60.99
C GLU A 560 65.47 -12.06 61.76
N HIS A 561 65.42 -13.39 61.77
CA HIS A 561 66.44 -14.24 62.39
C HIS A 561 67.07 -15.16 61.35
N GLY A 562 68.38 -15.41 61.48
CA GLY A 562 69.14 -16.19 60.50
C GLY A 562 68.93 -17.70 60.62
N SER A 563 68.22 -18.19 61.64
CA SER A 563 67.92 -19.61 61.85
C SER A 563 66.73 -19.84 62.78
N LYS A 564 66.08 -21.02 62.67
CA LYS A 564 65.01 -21.47 63.59
C LYS A 564 65.41 -21.36 65.06
N GLY A 565 66.64 -21.75 65.39
CA GLY A 565 67.16 -21.70 66.76
C GLY A 565 67.30 -20.28 67.30
N GLU A 566 67.72 -19.32 66.47
CA GLU A 566 67.84 -17.91 66.86
C GLU A 566 66.47 -17.26 67.08
N ALA A 567 65.49 -17.55 66.22
CA ALA A 567 64.11 -17.11 66.41
C ALA A 567 63.50 -17.71 67.69
N ALA A 568 63.75 -18.99 67.96
CA ALA A 568 63.29 -19.67 69.17
C ALA A 568 63.94 -19.08 70.44
N GLU A 569 65.25 -18.79 70.44
CA GLU A 569 65.94 -18.14 71.58
C GLU A 569 65.39 -16.73 71.86
N ALA A 570 65.13 -15.94 70.82
CA ALA A 570 64.53 -14.62 70.94
C ALA A 570 63.11 -14.69 71.55
N MET A 571 62.30 -15.64 71.10
CA MET A 571 60.98 -15.92 71.66
C MET A 571 61.04 -16.43 73.11
N MET A 572 62.01 -17.28 73.47
CA MET A 572 62.15 -17.81 74.85
C MET A 572 62.34 -16.69 75.88
N THR A 573 62.94 -15.57 75.50
CA THR A 573 63.05 -14.37 76.36
C THR A 573 61.69 -13.75 76.65
N LEU A 574 60.74 -13.84 75.71
CA LEU A 574 59.36 -13.37 75.87
C LEU A 574 58.48 -14.38 76.64
N LYS A 575 58.73 -15.68 76.46
CA LYS A 575 58.06 -16.76 77.20
C LYS A 575 58.27 -16.68 78.72
N GLU A 576 59.39 -16.09 79.17
CA GLU A 576 59.59 -15.77 80.59
C GLU A 576 58.55 -14.77 81.15
N GLN A 577 57.94 -13.94 80.30
CA GLN A 577 56.90 -12.96 80.66
C GLN A 577 55.47 -13.46 80.41
N ALA A 578 55.30 -14.49 79.58
CA ALA A 578 54.03 -15.17 79.30
C ALA A 578 54.19 -16.69 79.50
N PRO A 579 54.30 -17.18 80.76
CA PRO A 579 54.64 -18.57 81.05
C PRO A 579 53.55 -19.58 80.70
N ASP A 580 52.30 -19.11 80.62
CA ASP A 580 51.13 -19.93 80.26
C ASP A 580 51.01 -20.14 78.75
N ALA A 581 51.85 -19.49 77.94
CA ALA A 581 51.85 -19.64 76.49
C ALA A 581 52.60 -20.91 76.04
N GLU A 582 51.94 -21.74 75.24
CA GLU A 582 52.50 -22.98 74.72
C GLU A 582 53.57 -22.69 73.65
N LEU A 583 54.51 -23.63 73.44
CA LEU A 583 55.47 -23.53 72.35
C LEU A 583 55.04 -24.50 71.27
N LEU A 584 54.70 -23.98 70.10
CA LEU A 584 54.32 -24.76 68.94
C LEU A 584 55.55 -24.94 68.03
N GLU A 585 56.15 -26.12 68.10
CA GLU A 585 57.16 -26.55 67.13
C GLU A 585 56.49 -27.47 66.11
N ILE A 586 56.29 -26.93 64.91
CA ILE A 586 55.82 -27.71 63.76
C ILE A 586 57.03 -28.52 63.26
N GLU A 587 57.02 -29.83 63.52
CA GLU A 587 58.04 -30.78 63.02
C GLU A 587 57.62 -31.46 61.72
N ARG A 588 56.32 -31.38 61.37
CA ARG A 588 55.66 -31.94 60.19
C ARG A 588 54.54 -31.02 59.76
N ALA A 589 53.96 -31.22 58.58
CA ALA A 589 52.79 -30.45 58.18
C ALA A 589 51.67 -30.51 59.24
N ALA A 590 50.88 -29.45 59.34
CA ALA A 590 49.85 -29.34 60.36
C ALA A 590 48.66 -28.48 59.86
N PHE A 591 47.46 -28.83 60.33
CA PHE A 591 46.26 -28.04 60.10
C PHE A 591 46.09 -27.02 61.22
N GLU A 592 45.82 -25.76 60.85
CA GLU A 592 45.48 -24.68 61.77
C GLU A 592 44.06 -24.18 61.48
N LEU A 593 43.21 -24.16 62.51
CA LEU A 593 41.92 -23.46 62.47
C LEU A 593 42.15 -22.02 62.94
N PHE A 594 41.68 -21.06 62.16
CA PHE A 594 41.85 -19.64 62.44
C PHE A 594 40.54 -18.88 62.30
N VAL A 595 40.45 -17.72 62.95
CA VAL A 595 39.35 -16.77 62.76
C VAL A 595 39.85 -15.56 61.95
N ASP A 596 39.12 -15.20 60.91
CA ASP A 596 39.28 -13.95 60.16
C ASP A 596 37.93 -13.21 60.06
N ASP A 597 37.93 -11.92 60.38
CA ASP A 597 36.73 -11.06 60.53
C ASP A 597 35.53 -11.68 61.30
N GLY A 598 35.82 -12.56 62.27
CA GLY A 598 34.81 -13.24 63.09
C GLY A 598 34.25 -14.55 62.51
N GLU A 599 34.77 -15.00 61.36
CA GLU A 599 34.42 -16.27 60.73
C GLU A 599 35.63 -17.23 60.76
N TRP A 600 35.37 -18.53 60.81
CA TRP A 600 36.37 -19.57 60.95
C TRP A 600 36.83 -20.10 59.59
N GLY A 601 38.13 -20.36 59.43
CA GLY A 601 38.71 -21.06 58.28
C GLY A 601 39.73 -22.08 58.73
N TRP A 602 40.25 -22.88 57.79
CA TRP A 602 41.36 -23.79 58.02
C TRP A 602 42.48 -23.53 57.01
N ARG A 603 43.73 -23.76 57.44
CA ARG A 603 44.91 -23.71 56.57
C ARG A 603 45.88 -24.83 56.87
N LEU A 604 46.52 -25.35 55.83
CA LEU A 604 47.56 -26.36 55.92
C LEU A 604 48.93 -25.69 55.80
N ILE A 605 49.77 -25.96 56.79
CA ILE A 605 51.11 -25.39 56.90
C ILE A 605 52.14 -26.52 56.85
N ASP A 606 53.27 -26.32 56.17
CA ASP A 606 54.38 -27.29 56.14
C ASP A 606 55.25 -27.27 57.41
N ASP A 607 56.29 -28.11 57.46
CA ASP A 607 57.27 -28.16 58.55
C ASP A 607 58.16 -26.90 58.66
N GLY A 608 58.21 -26.09 57.60
CA GLY A 608 58.83 -24.77 57.57
C GLY A 608 57.93 -23.65 58.09
N GLY A 609 56.61 -23.87 58.19
CA GLY A 609 55.66 -22.84 58.54
C GLY A 609 55.05 -22.08 57.34
N LYS A 610 55.26 -22.57 56.11
CA LYS A 610 54.71 -22.01 54.87
C LYS A 610 53.30 -22.57 54.59
N LEU A 611 52.41 -21.72 54.08
CA LEU A 611 51.06 -22.11 53.67
C LEU A 611 51.08 -22.89 52.34
N ILE A 612 50.41 -24.03 52.31
CA ILE A 612 50.35 -24.92 51.13
C ILE A 612 48.95 -24.95 50.53
N ALA A 613 47.94 -24.98 51.40
CA ALA A 613 46.54 -25.03 51.04
C ALA A 613 45.73 -24.29 52.10
N GLU A 614 44.60 -23.72 51.69
CA GLU A 614 43.64 -23.11 52.60
C GLU A 614 42.22 -23.36 52.13
N ASP A 615 41.28 -23.22 53.06
CA ASP A 615 39.86 -23.08 52.76
C ASP A 615 39.62 -21.69 52.17
N PRO A 616 39.11 -21.58 50.93
CA PRO A 616 38.73 -20.28 50.39
C PRO A 616 37.42 -19.75 50.99
N ASN A 617 36.67 -20.58 51.72
CA ASN A 617 35.42 -20.19 52.36
C ASN A 617 35.61 -19.93 53.86
N SER A 618 34.75 -19.08 54.38
CA SER A 618 34.64 -18.80 55.79
C SER A 618 33.43 -19.50 56.40
N HIS A 619 33.54 -19.87 57.68
CA HIS A 619 32.56 -20.70 58.38
C HIS A 619 32.03 -20.03 59.63
N PRO A 620 30.75 -20.20 59.98
CA PRO A 620 30.16 -19.51 61.12
C PRO A 620 30.70 -19.97 62.49
N ASN A 621 31.38 -21.11 62.55
CA ASN A 621 31.93 -21.67 63.77
C ASN A 621 33.07 -22.66 63.52
N ARG A 622 33.87 -22.89 64.55
CA ARG A 622 35.00 -23.83 64.56
C ARG A 622 34.64 -25.25 64.09
N GLN A 623 33.45 -25.74 64.44
CA GLN A 623 33.03 -27.09 64.06
C GLN A 623 32.78 -27.20 62.55
N ALA A 624 32.21 -26.16 61.93
CA ALA A 624 32.01 -26.12 60.48
C ALA A 624 33.34 -26.01 59.72
N ALA A 625 34.28 -25.17 60.17
CA ALA A 625 35.62 -25.12 59.57
C ALA A 625 36.37 -26.46 59.72
N LYS A 626 36.21 -27.15 60.85
CA LYS A 626 36.74 -28.50 61.03
C LYS A 626 36.09 -29.51 60.07
N GLN A 627 34.79 -29.42 59.83
CA GLN A 627 34.10 -30.28 58.87
C GLN A 627 34.61 -30.05 57.44
N ALA A 628 34.85 -28.80 57.03
CA ALA A 628 35.44 -28.48 55.73
C ALA A 628 36.88 -29.02 55.60
N MET A 629 37.67 -28.95 56.69
CA MET A 629 38.99 -29.59 56.73
C MET A 629 38.89 -31.12 56.63
N ASP A 630 37.95 -31.73 57.35
CA ASP A 630 37.70 -33.18 57.28
C ASP A 630 37.31 -33.60 55.84
N GLN A 631 36.57 -32.78 55.10
CA GLN A 631 36.24 -33.02 53.68
C GLN A 631 37.49 -33.07 52.79
N LEU A 632 38.49 -32.21 53.00
CA LEU A 632 39.77 -32.31 52.30
C LEU A 632 40.46 -33.64 52.63
N VAL A 633 40.53 -34.00 53.91
CA VAL A 633 41.21 -35.22 54.36
C VAL A 633 40.52 -36.47 53.81
N GLU A 634 39.20 -36.49 53.76
CA GLU A 634 38.42 -37.60 53.19
C GLU A 634 38.65 -37.77 51.69
N ASN A 635 38.87 -36.67 50.97
CA ASN A 635 39.04 -36.66 49.51
C ASN A 635 40.49 -36.45 49.06
N ILE A 636 41.44 -36.62 49.98
CA ILE A 636 42.83 -36.22 49.76
C ILE A 636 43.45 -36.91 48.55
N ASP A 637 43.22 -38.23 48.39
CA ASP A 637 43.81 -39.07 47.34
C ASP A 637 43.04 -39.02 46.00
N THR A 638 42.15 -38.05 45.79
CA THR A 638 41.42 -37.93 44.52
C THR A 638 42.31 -37.50 43.36
N ALA A 639 41.86 -37.78 42.14
CA ALA A 639 42.56 -37.44 40.91
C ALA A 639 42.57 -35.93 40.65
N SER A 640 43.45 -35.50 39.73
CA SER A 640 43.49 -34.12 39.25
C SER A 640 43.21 -34.01 37.75
N GLN A 641 42.37 -33.06 37.36
CA GLN A 641 42.04 -32.71 35.98
C GLN A 641 42.65 -31.35 35.60
N THR A 642 43.09 -31.21 34.35
CA THR A 642 43.56 -29.92 33.82
C THR A 642 42.40 -29.21 33.13
N MET A 643 42.09 -28.00 33.57
CA MET A 643 41.08 -27.10 33.00
C MET A 643 41.74 -26.13 32.02
N GLU A 644 42.17 -26.62 30.85
CA GLU A 644 42.73 -25.78 29.78
C GLU A 644 41.61 -25.15 28.92
N HIS A 645 40.54 -25.91 28.71
CA HIS A 645 39.33 -25.48 28.02
C HIS A 645 38.12 -25.55 28.96
N ALA A 646 36.96 -25.05 28.50
CA ALA A 646 35.71 -25.36 29.18
C ALA A 646 35.45 -26.88 29.13
N ALA A 647 34.58 -27.38 29.98
CA ALA A 647 34.31 -28.81 30.04
C ALA A 647 32.85 -29.12 30.39
N PHE A 648 32.35 -30.21 29.83
CA PHE A 648 31.18 -30.92 30.34
C PHE A 648 31.61 -31.79 31.53
N GLN A 649 31.20 -31.38 32.72
CA GLN A 649 31.31 -32.18 33.92
C GLN A 649 30.04 -33.02 34.07
N THR A 650 30.18 -34.34 34.02
CA THR A 650 29.11 -35.29 34.31
C THR A 650 29.05 -35.58 35.81
N TYR A 651 27.85 -35.68 36.36
CA TYR A 651 27.60 -35.98 37.77
C TYR A 651 26.30 -36.76 37.93
N VAL A 652 26.14 -37.42 39.08
CA VAL A 652 24.93 -38.17 39.43
C VAL A 652 24.14 -37.40 40.48
N ASP A 653 22.84 -37.27 40.26
CA ASP A 653 21.87 -36.80 41.25
C ASP A 653 20.65 -37.74 41.26
N GLU A 654 20.18 -38.14 42.44
CA GLU A 654 19.08 -39.10 42.62
C GLU A 654 19.14 -40.38 41.74
N ASP A 655 20.32 -40.96 41.56
CA ASP A 655 20.61 -42.13 40.68
C ASP A 655 20.48 -41.86 39.16
N GLU A 656 20.35 -40.60 38.73
CA GLU A 656 20.33 -40.20 37.32
C GLU A 656 21.55 -39.32 36.97
N TRP A 657 21.97 -39.38 35.71
CA TRP A 657 23.14 -38.68 35.20
C TRP A 657 22.75 -37.35 34.57
N PHE A 658 23.45 -36.31 34.98
CA PHE A 658 23.34 -34.95 34.45
C PHE A 658 24.70 -34.47 33.96
N TRP A 659 24.71 -33.38 33.21
CA TRP A 659 25.93 -32.65 32.90
C TRP A 659 25.78 -31.17 33.25
N ARG A 660 26.90 -30.55 33.61
CA ARG A 660 27.04 -29.10 33.74
C ARG A 660 28.25 -28.62 32.93
N PHE A 661 28.13 -27.47 32.31
CA PHE A 661 29.17 -26.87 31.48
C PHE A 661 29.95 -25.83 32.29
N VAL A 662 31.22 -26.15 32.52
CA VAL A 662 32.09 -25.45 33.45
C VAL A 662 33.20 -24.74 32.69
N MET A 663 33.37 -23.45 32.95
CA MET A 663 34.47 -22.64 32.44
C MET A 663 35.78 -22.94 33.21
N PRO A 664 36.97 -22.66 32.67
CA PRO A 664 38.23 -22.87 33.37
C PRO A 664 38.32 -22.19 34.75
N ASP A 665 37.69 -21.03 34.92
CA ASP A 665 37.61 -20.32 36.19
C ASP A 665 36.62 -20.94 37.19
N GLY A 666 35.87 -21.95 36.77
CA GLY A 666 34.86 -22.65 37.57
C GLY A 666 33.43 -22.13 37.47
N THR A 667 33.19 -21.13 36.63
CA THR A 667 31.83 -20.65 36.43
C THR A 667 31.03 -21.70 35.68
N VAL A 668 29.87 -22.09 36.23
CA VAL A 668 28.89 -22.93 35.51
C VAL A 668 28.00 -22.03 34.67
N VAL A 669 27.97 -22.24 33.36
CA VAL A 669 27.23 -21.39 32.42
C VAL A 669 26.07 -22.11 31.74
N ALA A 670 26.04 -23.44 31.77
CA ALA A 670 24.93 -24.25 31.28
C ALA A 670 24.80 -25.57 32.06
N GLU A 671 23.59 -26.12 32.10
CA GLU A 671 23.29 -27.44 32.68
C GLU A 671 22.28 -28.18 31.81
N SER A 672 22.25 -29.51 31.94
CA SER A 672 21.26 -30.34 31.28
C SER A 672 19.87 -30.15 31.89
N GLU A 673 18.85 -30.09 31.04
CA GLU A 673 17.45 -30.17 31.48
C GLU A 673 17.06 -31.64 31.69
N GLU A 674 17.46 -32.50 30.75
CA GLU A 674 17.19 -33.92 30.79
C GLU A 674 18.30 -34.68 31.50
N SER A 675 17.89 -35.72 32.23
CA SER A 675 18.75 -36.70 32.86
C SER A 675 18.87 -37.94 31.99
N ALA A 676 19.90 -38.76 32.23
CA ALA A 676 20.05 -40.07 31.62
C ALA A 676 20.23 -41.17 32.69
N PRO A 677 19.72 -42.39 32.48
CA PRO A 677 19.90 -43.49 33.42
C PRO A 677 21.34 -44.00 33.50
N THR A 678 22.19 -43.69 32.53
CA THR A 678 23.59 -44.12 32.50
C THR A 678 24.51 -43.01 32.03
N GLN A 679 25.76 -43.06 32.48
CA GLN A 679 26.81 -42.14 32.05
C GLN A 679 27.07 -42.21 30.54
N ASP A 680 27.09 -43.41 29.96
CA ASP A 680 27.32 -43.57 28.53
C ASP A 680 26.25 -42.82 27.71
N GLU A 681 24.99 -42.86 28.16
CA GLU A 681 23.88 -42.14 27.51
C GLU A 681 24.02 -40.61 27.63
N ILE A 682 24.41 -40.08 28.81
CA ILE A 682 24.61 -38.63 28.96
C ILE A 682 25.79 -38.14 28.12
N VAL A 683 26.87 -38.93 28.05
CA VAL A 683 28.07 -38.60 27.26
C VAL A 683 27.80 -38.69 25.76
N GLU A 684 27.07 -39.70 25.29
CA GLU A 684 26.63 -39.77 23.89
C GLU A 684 25.74 -38.58 23.51
N GLY A 685 24.94 -38.07 24.46
CA GLY A 685 24.12 -36.87 24.28
C GLY A 685 24.91 -35.58 24.06
N ILE A 686 26.14 -35.47 24.59
CA ILE A 686 26.97 -34.27 24.48
C ILE A 686 27.32 -33.94 23.01
N ASP A 687 27.58 -34.95 22.18
CA ASP A 687 27.88 -34.71 20.75
C ASP A 687 26.68 -34.10 20.02
N ARG A 688 25.46 -34.47 20.41
CA ARG A 688 24.24 -33.82 19.91
C ARG A 688 24.14 -32.39 20.40
N ILE A 689 24.46 -32.13 21.67
CA ILE A 689 24.43 -30.77 22.24
C ILE A 689 25.43 -29.87 21.52
N ARG A 690 26.65 -30.35 21.24
CA ARG A 690 27.64 -29.63 20.43
C ARG A 690 27.06 -29.24 19.06
N ASP A 691 26.46 -30.19 18.35
CA ASP A 691 25.84 -29.95 17.05
C ASP A 691 24.69 -28.92 17.14
N VAL A 692 23.78 -29.07 18.10
CA VAL A 692 22.68 -28.13 18.33
C VAL A 692 23.21 -26.74 18.67
N ALA A 693 24.18 -26.65 19.57
CA ALA A 693 24.76 -25.40 20.05
C ALA A 693 25.52 -24.64 18.97
N SER A 694 26.22 -25.34 18.06
CA SER A 694 26.97 -24.75 16.94
C SER A 694 26.06 -24.26 15.80
N ASN A 695 24.87 -24.84 15.66
CA ASN A 695 23.90 -24.46 14.62
C ASN A 695 22.78 -23.54 15.14
N ALA A 696 22.78 -23.19 16.43
CA ALA A 696 21.72 -22.41 17.03
C ALA A 696 21.88 -20.90 16.82
N ASP A 697 20.80 -20.28 16.34
CA ASP A 697 20.66 -18.83 16.30
C ASP A 697 20.26 -18.27 17.66
N ARG A 698 20.48 -16.97 17.88
CA ARG A 698 20.09 -16.29 19.13
C ARG A 698 18.79 -15.52 18.92
N SER A 699 17.84 -15.71 19.83
CA SER A 699 16.56 -15.00 19.82
C SER A 699 16.23 -14.41 21.18
N ARG A 700 15.70 -13.17 21.18
CA ARG A 700 15.24 -12.46 22.38
C ARG A 700 13.74 -12.70 22.53
N ILE A 701 13.35 -13.57 23.44
CA ILE A 701 11.96 -13.95 23.67
C ILE A 701 11.31 -12.99 24.69
N GLY A 702 10.22 -12.35 24.28
CA GLY A 702 9.37 -11.52 25.15
C GLY A 702 8.37 -12.36 25.95
N GLU A 703 7.27 -11.74 26.38
CA GLU A 703 6.16 -12.47 27.03
C GLU A 703 5.51 -13.48 26.07
N LEU A 704 5.46 -13.11 24.79
CA LEU A 704 4.94 -13.92 23.70
C LEU A 704 5.93 -13.92 22.53
N PHE A 705 5.93 -14.99 21.74
CA PHE A 705 6.70 -15.09 20.51
C PHE A 705 5.99 -15.96 19.47
N VAL A 706 6.36 -15.78 18.20
CA VAL A 706 5.81 -16.56 17.10
C VAL A 706 6.79 -17.66 16.71
N GLN A 707 6.30 -18.88 16.54
CA GLN A 707 7.06 -19.99 15.98
C GLN A 707 6.46 -20.40 14.63
N LEU A 708 7.30 -20.46 13.61
CA LEU A 708 6.96 -20.96 12.29
C LEU A 708 7.20 -22.47 12.24
N ALA A 709 6.25 -23.23 11.72
CA ALA A 709 6.38 -24.68 11.62
C ALA A 709 5.88 -25.18 10.26
N GLY A 710 6.63 -26.10 9.64
CA GLY A 710 6.27 -26.71 8.37
C GLY A 710 7.46 -27.24 7.58
N SER A 711 7.26 -28.33 6.84
CA SER A 711 8.26 -28.90 5.91
C SER A 711 7.78 -28.92 4.45
N GLY A 712 6.54 -28.47 4.19
CA GLY A 712 5.94 -28.37 2.87
C GLY A 712 4.75 -27.39 2.85
N SER A 713 3.85 -27.54 3.82
CA SER A 713 2.86 -26.51 4.17
C SER A 713 3.26 -25.88 5.49
N TRP A 714 3.36 -24.57 5.50
CA TRP A 714 3.81 -23.78 6.64
C TRP A 714 2.62 -23.21 7.39
N HIS A 715 2.74 -23.12 8.70
CA HIS A 715 1.80 -22.47 9.59
C HIS A 715 2.58 -21.78 10.71
N TRP A 716 1.91 -20.92 11.46
CA TRP A 716 2.51 -20.26 12.62
C TRP A 716 1.77 -20.68 13.90
N ARG A 717 2.50 -20.59 15.01
CA ARG A 717 2.01 -20.78 16.38
C ARG A 717 2.42 -19.58 17.19
N LEU A 718 1.51 -19.07 18.00
CA LEU A 718 1.79 -18.08 19.01
C LEU A 718 1.99 -18.80 20.34
N LEU A 719 3.17 -18.61 20.93
CA LEU A 719 3.59 -19.25 22.16
C LEU A 719 3.86 -18.18 23.22
N ASP A 720 3.62 -18.52 24.49
CA ASP A 720 4.16 -17.72 25.59
C ASP A 720 5.64 -18.03 25.84
N ARG A 721 6.29 -17.26 26.72
CA ARG A 721 7.70 -17.48 27.10
C ARG A 721 8.01 -18.90 27.57
N ASP A 722 7.04 -19.60 28.16
CA ASP A 722 7.16 -20.95 28.70
C ASP A 722 6.87 -22.02 27.62
N ARG A 723 6.70 -21.58 26.36
CA ARG A 723 6.37 -22.38 25.16
C ARG A 723 4.98 -22.99 25.21
N GLU A 724 4.06 -22.39 25.96
CA GLU A 724 2.67 -22.80 25.99
C GLU A 724 1.91 -22.21 24.79
N LEU A 725 1.12 -23.04 24.10
CA LEU A 725 0.38 -22.62 22.92
C LEU A 725 -0.80 -21.69 23.31
N ILE A 726 -0.77 -20.48 22.76
CA ILE A 726 -1.78 -19.44 22.97
C ILE A 726 -2.74 -19.39 21.78
N ALA A 727 -2.20 -19.40 20.55
CA ALA A 727 -2.99 -19.37 19.32
C ALA A 727 -2.28 -20.07 18.17
N SER A 728 -3.03 -20.49 17.16
CA SER A 728 -2.48 -21.10 15.96
C SER A 728 -3.13 -20.58 14.69
N SER A 729 -2.35 -20.61 13.61
CA SER A 729 -2.82 -20.27 12.27
C SER A 729 -3.95 -21.20 11.83
N GLN A 730 -5.02 -20.64 11.27
CA GLN A 730 -6.07 -21.39 10.56
C GLN A 730 -5.79 -21.49 9.05
N VAL A 731 -4.83 -20.70 8.57
CA VAL A 731 -4.37 -20.71 7.17
C VAL A 731 -3.06 -21.48 7.06
N THR A 732 -2.85 -22.15 5.93
CA THR A 732 -1.56 -22.76 5.58
C THR A 732 -0.91 -22.03 4.42
N TYR A 733 0.41 -21.86 4.50
CA TYR A 733 1.21 -21.15 3.51
C TYR A 733 2.08 -22.13 2.72
N ASP A 734 2.26 -21.87 1.43
CA ASP A 734 3.01 -22.78 0.54
C ASP A 734 4.54 -22.73 0.74
N SER A 735 5.05 -21.74 1.47
CA SER A 735 6.49 -21.59 1.70
C SER A 735 6.80 -20.84 3.00
N ARG A 736 8.03 -21.03 3.50
CA ARG A 736 8.59 -20.29 4.64
C ARG A 736 8.47 -18.78 4.44
N GLN A 737 8.87 -18.30 3.25
CA GLN A 737 8.84 -16.88 2.94
C GLN A 737 7.41 -16.31 2.96
N ALA A 738 6.41 -17.10 2.54
CA ALA A 738 5.02 -16.68 2.57
C ALA A 738 4.49 -16.52 4.00
N VAL A 739 4.78 -17.48 4.90
CA VAL A 739 4.39 -17.35 6.31
C VAL A 739 5.17 -16.25 7.03
N GLU A 740 6.46 -16.07 6.72
CA GLU A 740 7.27 -14.97 7.27
C GLU A 740 6.71 -13.61 6.87
N THR A 741 6.29 -13.45 5.61
CA THR A 741 5.67 -12.21 5.12
C THR A 741 4.33 -11.96 5.82
N ALA A 742 3.48 -12.98 5.93
CA ALA A 742 2.19 -12.86 6.59
C ALA A 742 2.34 -12.51 8.08
N ILE A 743 3.28 -13.14 8.79
CA ILE A 743 3.57 -12.80 10.19
C ILE A 743 4.16 -11.40 10.31
N HIS A 744 5.03 -10.97 9.38
CA HIS A 744 5.56 -9.61 9.40
C HIS A 744 4.44 -8.56 9.23
N GLU A 745 3.50 -8.80 8.31
CA GLU A 745 2.32 -7.95 8.14
C GLU A 745 1.43 -7.98 9.38
N LEU A 746 1.13 -9.16 9.92
CA LEU A 746 0.33 -9.31 11.13
C LEU A 746 0.95 -8.60 12.32
N VAL A 747 2.25 -8.81 12.59
CA VAL A 747 3.01 -8.20 13.69
C VAL A 747 3.07 -6.68 13.55
N SER A 748 3.26 -6.17 12.32
CA SER A 748 3.35 -4.73 12.08
C SER A 748 2.01 -3.99 12.09
N LYS A 749 0.90 -4.68 11.78
CA LYS A 749 -0.42 -4.06 11.62
C LYS A 749 -1.40 -4.35 12.75
N ALA A 750 -1.24 -5.48 13.46
CA ALA A 750 -2.15 -5.82 14.54
C ALA A 750 -2.18 -4.83 15.71
N PRO A 751 -1.11 -4.11 16.10
CA PRO A 751 -1.18 -3.11 17.17
C PRO A 751 -2.28 -2.05 16.99
N ASP A 752 -2.63 -1.74 15.74
CA ASP A 752 -3.69 -0.79 15.38
C ASP A 752 -5.03 -1.48 15.01
N ALA A 753 -5.11 -2.81 15.16
CA ALA A 753 -6.26 -3.59 14.77
C ALA A 753 -7.47 -3.32 15.69
N PRO A 754 -8.66 -3.08 15.13
CA PRO A 754 -9.86 -2.92 15.93
C PRO A 754 -10.30 -4.26 16.56
N ILE A 755 -10.65 -4.20 17.84
CA ILE A 755 -11.27 -5.31 18.57
C ILE A 755 -12.79 -5.17 18.49
N PHE A 756 -13.49 -6.24 18.10
CA PHE A 756 -14.95 -6.23 17.92
C PHE A 756 -15.61 -7.58 18.25
N HIS A 757 -16.93 -7.57 18.34
CA HIS A 757 -17.80 -8.75 18.46
C HIS A 757 -19.07 -8.46 17.67
N VAL A 758 -19.57 -9.45 16.91
CA VAL A 758 -20.81 -9.33 16.15
C VAL A 758 -21.98 -9.76 17.03
N GLU A 759 -22.76 -8.80 17.56
CA GLU A 759 -23.94 -9.12 18.38
C GLU A 759 -25.14 -9.59 17.54
N THR A 760 -25.32 -9.03 16.34
CA THR A 760 -26.41 -9.43 15.44
C THR A 760 -25.99 -9.22 13.99
N ALA A 761 -25.46 -8.04 13.68
CA ALA A 761 -24.86 -7.75 12.38
C ALA A 761 -23.76 -6.69 12.49
N LEU A 762 -22.89 -6.67 11.50
CA LEU A 762 -21.77 -5.75 11.35
C LEU A 762 -21.77 -5.19 9.93
N ILE A 763 -21.55 -3.88 9.80
CA ILE A 763 -21.28 -3.25 8.51
C ILE A 763 -19.76 -3.21 8.35
N ARG A 764 -19.23 -4.01 7.43
CA ARG A 764 -17.80 -4.05 7.10
C ARG A 764 -17.54 -3.17 5.89
N LEU A 765 -16.58 -2.26 5.98
CA LEU A 765 -16.02 -1.54 4.84
C LEU A 765 -14.79 -2.27 4.30
N THR A 766 -14.74 -2.46 2.99
CA THR A 766 -13.64 -3.15 2.30
C THR A 766 -13.12 -2.26 1.17
N ASN A 767 -11.80 -2.23 0.98
CA ASN A 767 -11.15 -1.48 -0.10
C ASN A 767 -10.52 -2.45 -1.11
N GLY A 768 -11.09 -2.51 -2.31
CA GLY A 768 -10.58 -3.30 -3.44
C GLY A 768 -10.18 -2.42 -4.62
N ASP A 769 -11.01 -2.40 -5.67
CA ASP A 769 -10.94 -1.42 -6.79
C ASP A 769 -11.62 -0.07 -6.45
N GLY A 770 -11.87 0.15 -5.15
CA GLY A 770 -12.66 1.21 -4.53
C GLY A 770 -13.30 0.70 -3.24
N TRP A 771 -13.95 1.57 -2.48
CA TRP A 771 -14.61 1.23 -1.23
C TRP A 771 -16.02 0.69 -1.46
N THR A 772 -16.30 -0.44 -0.84
CA THR A 772 -17.62 -1.07 -0.76
C THR A 772 -17.95 -1.43 0.69
N TRP A 773 -19.20 -1.81 0.94
CA TRP A 773 -19.64 -2.26 2.25
C TRP A 773 -20.46 -3.54 2.16
N ASP A 774 -20.34 -4.38 3.18
CA ASP A 774 -21.16 -5.58 3.37
C ASP A 774 -21.80 -5.54 4.76
N LEU A 775 -23.09 -5.88 4.84
CA LEU A 775 -23.77 -6.20 6.09
C LEU A 775 -23.64 -7.71 6.33
N VAL A 776 -22.89 -8.08 7.37
CA VAL A 776 -22.57 -9.46 7.71
C VAL A 776 -23.19 -9.80 9.06
N ASP A 777 -23.83 -10.96 9.17
CA ASP A 777 -24.38 -11.44 10.45
C ASP A 777 -23.35 -12.22 11.29
N GLN A 778 -23.79 -12.73 12.46
CA GLN A 778 -22.96 -13.52 13.37
C GLN A 778 -22.45 -14.85 12.76
N ASP A 779 -23.17 -15.40 11.78
CA ASP A 779 -22.85 -16.66 11.11
C ASP A 779 -21.97 -16.42 9.86
N ARG A 780 -21.58 -15.16 9.61
CA ARG A 780 -20.82 -14.66 8.46
C ARG A 780 -21.57 -14.72 7.13
N ASP A 781 -22.89 -14.77 7.18
CA ASP A 781 -23.71 -14.64 5.98
C ASP A 781 -23.83 -13.15 5.60
N VAL A 782 -23.57 -12.84 4.32
CA VAL A 782 -23.75 -11.49 3.78
C VAL A 782 -25.24 -11.26 3.53
N LEU A 783 -25.84 -10.38 4.34
CA LEU A 783 -27.26 -10.03 4.27
C LEU A 783 -27.55 -8.97 3.20
N ALA A 784 -26.63 -8.03 3.01
CA ALA A 784 -26.71 -6.96 2.02
C ALA A 784 -25.30 -6.49 1.63
N THR A 785 -25.16 -5.96 0.41
CA THR A 785 -23.90 -5.40 -0.10
C THR A 785 -24.15 -4.06 -0.78
N SER A 786 -23.10 -3.27 -0.99
CA SER A 786 -23.21 -1.97 -1.64
C SER A 786 -23.69 -2.11 -3.10
N GLY A 787 -24.57 -1.21 -3.52
CA GLY A 787 -25.01 -1.17 -4.93
C GLY A 787 -24.06 -0.40 -5.84
N THR A 788 -23.22 0.46 -5.26
CA THR A 788 -22.18 1.25 -5.95
C THR A 788 -20.83 1.10 -5.24
N THR A 789 -19.76 1.42 -5.97
CA THR A 789 -18.40 1.53 -5.44
C THR A 789 -18.03 3.00 -5.40
N VAL A 790 -17.41 3.45 -4.32
CA VAL A 790 -16.98 4.83 -4.13
C VAL A 790 -15.46 4.90 -4.00
N ASP A 791 -14.86 6.06 -4.30
CA ASP A 791 -13.40 6.19 -4.35
C ASP A 791 -12.76 6.31 -2.95
N ASP A 792 -13.48 6.90 -1.98
CA ASP A 792 -12.95 7.23 -0.66
C ASP A 792 -13.72 6.54 0.50
N GLU A 793 -13.01 6.22 1.58
CA GLU A 793 -13.62 5.61 2.79
C GLU A 793 -14.69 6.52 3.40
N SER A 794 -14.46 7.84 3.38
CA SER A 794 -15.41 8.81 3.90
C SER A 794 -16.72 8.77 3.14
N ASP A 795 -16.67 8.59 1.82
CA ASP A 795 -17.86 8.50 0.99
C ASP A 795 -18.62 7.20 1.28
N ALA A 796 -17.90 6.10 1.54
CA ALA A 796 -18.54 4.84 1.93
C ALA A 796 -19.25 4.96 3.29
N ARG A 797 -18.69 5.75 4.22
CA ARG A 797 -19.35 6.08 5.48
C ARG A 797 -20.59 6.93 5.27
N ASP A 798 -20.53 7.92 4.39
CA ASP A 798 -21.65 8.78 4.06
C ASP A 798 -22.80 7.98 3.44
N VAL A 799 -22.51 7.02 2.55
CA VAL A 799 -23.51 6.08 2.01
C VAL A 799 -24.16 5.24 3.12
N VAL A 800 -23.37 4.73 4.07
CA VAL A 800 -23.92 3.96 5.21
C VAL A 800 -24.85 4.83 6.07
N ASP A 801 -24.45 6.06 6.37
CA ASP A 801 -25.28 6.98 7.14
C ASP A 801 -26.54 7.42 6.36
N GLU A 802 -26.44 7.54 5.05
CA GLU A 802 -27.58 7.74 4.17
C GLU A 802 -28.58 6.58 4.21
N ILE A 803 -28.10 5.33 4.11
CA ILE A 803 -28.95 4.14 4.22
C ILE A 803 -29.64 4.09 5.58
N ARG A 804 -28.93 4.36 6.68
CA ARG A 804 -29.53 4.42 8.03
C ARG A 804 -30.67 5.43 8.11
N ARG A 805 -30.57 6.55 7.40
CA ARG A 805 -31.61 7.59 7.35
C ARG A 805 -32.78 7.19 6.46
N LEU A 806 -32.50 6.62 5.29
CA LEU A 806 -33.47 6.40 4.22
C LEU A 806 -34.21 5.06 4.32
N ALA A 807 -33.51 3.98 4.62
CA ALA A 807 -34.06 2.62 4.57
C ALA A 807 -35.31 2.41 5.47
N PRO A 808 -35.39 2.96 6.70
CA PRO A 808 -36.58 2.80 7.54
C PRO A 808 -37.84 3.49 6.99
N ALA A 809 -37.68 4.52 6.17
CA ALA A 809 -38.77 5.29 5.57
C ALA A 809 -39.01 4.93 4.09
N ALA A 810 -38.18 4.06 3.51
CA ALA A 810 -38.22 3.75 2.09
C ALA A 810 -39.58 3.13 1.67
N GLY A 811 -40.15 3.68 0.60
CA GLY A 811 -41.36 3.17 -0.02
C GLY A 811 -41.12 1.87 -0.79
N GLN A 812 -42.11 1.42 -1.54
CA GLN A 812 -41.96 0.33 -2.50
C GLN A 812 -42.24 0.86 -3.91
N VAL A 813 -41.34 0.56 -4.85
CA VAL A 813 -41.56 0.79 -6.28
C VAL A 813 -41.56 -0.55 -7.01
N ASP A 814 -42.48 -0.69 -7.96
CA ASP A 814 -42.64 -1.90 -8.78
C ASP A 814 -42.38 -1.53 -10.24
N PHE A 815 -41.18 -1.85 -10.75
CA PHE A 815 -40.82 -1.58 -12.15
C PHE A 815 -41.31 -2.67 -13.10
N ASP A 816 -41.93 -3.76 -12.60
CA ASP A 816 -42.48 -4.86 -13.41
C ASP A 816 -43.64 -4.43 -14.36
N VAL A 817 -43.96 -3.13 -14.43
CA VAL A 817 -45.00 -2.54 -15.30
C VAL A 817 -44.49 -1.23 -15.91
N ALA A 818 -44.71 -1.07 -17.22
CA ALA A 818 -44.40 0.17 -17.92
C ALA A 818 -45.01 1.41 -17.24
N SER A 819 -44.18 2.42 -16.98
CA SER A 819 -44.55 3.57 -16.14
C SER A 819 -43.86 4.86 -16.58
N TYR A 820 -44.57 5.97 -16.44
CA TYR A 820 -44.03 7.32 -16.57
C TYR A 820 -43.28 7.71 -15.30
N GLU A 821 -42.22 8.47 -15.48
CA GLU A 821 -41.44 9.07 -14.41
C GLU A 821 -41.24 10.54 -14.71
N PHE A 822 -41.31 11.36 -13.66
CA PHE A 822 -40.94 12.77 -13.70
C PHE A 822 -39.51 12.96 -13.21
N ILE A 823 -38.72 13.70 -13.98
CA ILE A 823 -37.32 14.01 -13.69
C ILE A 823 -37.20 15.52 -13.58
N SER A 824 -36.44 16.01 -12.60
CA SER A 824 -36.08 17.42 -12.49
C SER A 824 -34.59 17.61 -12.73
N ASP A 825 -34.23 18.57 -13.57
CA ASP A 825 -32.85 19.01 -13.82
C ASP A 825 -32.73 20.55 -13.69
N GLU A 826 -31.61 21.12 -14.15
CA GLU A 826 -31.39 22.58 -14.14
C GLU A 826 -32.34 23.34 -15.10
N GLU A 827 -32.90 22.67 -16.11
CA GLU A 827 -33.78 23.25 -17.15
C GLU A 827 -35.27 23.11 -16.80
N GLY A 828 -35.62 22.25 -15.84
CA GLY A 828 -36.96 22.11 -15.28
C GLY A 828 -37.36 20.65 -15.07
N TRP A 829 -38.67 20.41 -15.05
CA TRP A 829 -39.27 19.09 -15.00
C TRP A 829 -39.47 18.52 -16.41
N SER A 830 -39.14 17.26 -16.63
CA SER A 830 -39.46 16.51 -17.84
C SER A 830 -40.00 15.14 -17.47
N TRP A 831 -40.47 14.36 -18.44
CA TRP A 831 -40.89 12.98 -18.20
C TRP A 831 -40.21 12.00 -19.13
N ARG A 832 -40.04 10.75 -18.66
CA ARG A 832 -39.67 9.62 -19.49
C ARG A 832 -40.59 8.43 -19.23
N LEU A 833 -40.79 7.59 -20.23
CA LEU A 833 -41.50 6.32 -20.10
C LEU A 833 -40.48 5.19 -20.01
N ILE A 834 -40.65 4.35 -19.01
CA ILE A 834 -39.82 3.18 -18.74
C ILE A 834 -40.65 1.92 -18.96
N ASP A 835 -40.04 0.86 -19.51
CA ASP A 835 -40.66 -0.45 -19.64
C ASP A 835 -40.56 -1.31 -18.37
N GLU A 836 -40.91 -2.59 -18.49
CA GLU A 836 -40.92 -3.57 -17.40
C GLU A 836 -39.50 -3.96 -16.93
N ASP A 837 -38.49 -3.75 -17.77
CA ASP A 837 -37.09 -4.08 -17.52
C ASP A 837 -36.27 -2.87 -17.04
N GLY A 838 -36.91 -1.71 -16.87
CA GLY A 838 -36.24 -0.48 -16.45
C GLY A 838 -35.61 0.32 -17.60
N GLN A 839 -35.82 -0.08 -18.87
CA GLN A 839 -35.27 0.62 -20.03
C GLN A 839 -36.14 1.82 -20.42
N VAL A 840 -35.49 2.92 -20.79
CA VAL A 840 -36.20 4.13 -21.23
C VAL A 840 -36.67 3.94 -22.66
N VAL A 841 -37.98 3.91 -22.87
CA VAL A 841 -38.57 3.72 -24.20
C VAL A 841 -38.86 5.05 -24.89
N ALA A 842 -39.28 6.05 -24.12
CA ALA A 842 -39.60 7.39 -24.64
C ALA A 842 -39.12 8.49 -23.68
N LYS A 843 -38.66 9.61 -24.23
CA LYS A 843 -38.25 10.80 -23.48
C LYS A 843 -38.99 12.03 -24.00
N CYS A 844 -39.43 12.90 -23.10
CA CYS A 844 -39.93 14.22 -23.47
C CYS A 844 -38.80 15.08 -24.05
N ILE A 845 -39.14 15.94 -25.01
CA ILE A 845 -38.22 16.96 -25.54
C ILE A 845 -38.44 18.32 -24.85
N GLU A 846 -39.67 18.59 -24.41
CA GLU A 846 -40.03 19.81 -23.70
C GLU A 846 -39.65 19.71 -22.21
N SER A 847 -39.18 20.82 -21.63
CA SER A 847 -39.02 20.99 -20.18
C SER A 847 -40.11 21.91 -19.63
N PHE A 848 -40.52 21.67 -18.39
CA PHE A 848 -41.63 22.35 -17.72
C PHE A 848 -41.15 22.99 -16.42
N GLU A 849 -41.55 24.22 -16.12
CA GLU A 849 -41.14 24.88 -14.86
C GLU A 849 -41.63 24.14 -13.60
N THR A 850 -42.67 23.32 -13.72
CA THR A 850 -43.32 22.64 -12.58
C THR A 850 -43.65 21.19 -12.92
N MET A 851 -43.67 20.34 -11.90
CA MET A 851 -44.09 18.94 -12.00
C MET A 851 -45.52 18.80 -12.55
N ASP A 852 -46.45 19.65 -12.12
CA ASP A 852 -47.82 19.72 -12.66
C ASP A 852 -47.84 19.94 -14.20
N GLY A 853 -46.88 20.69 -14.72
CA GLY A 853 -46.70 20.90 -16.16
C GLY A 853 -46.28 19.62 -16.88
N ALA A 854 -45.32 18.87 -16.31
CA ALA A 854 -44.90 17.58 -16.83
C ALA A 854 -46.03 16.53 -16.75
N GLU A 855 -46.81 16.52 -15.67
CA GLU A 855 -47.98 15.65 -15.51
C GLU A 855 -49.04 15.94 -16.59
N THR A 856 -49.35 17.21 -16.81
CA THR A 856 -50.26 17.65 -17.88
C THR A 856 -49.76 17.21 -19.26
N SER A 857 -48.46 17.25 -19.51
CA SER A 857 -47.85 16.77 -20.76
C SER A 857 -48.02 15.26 -20.94
N VAL A 858 -47.83 14.46 -19.89
CA VAL A 858 -48.11 13.02 -19.91
C VAL A 858 -49.58 12.74 -20.23
N GLU A 859 -50.52 13.46 -19.62
CA GLU A 859 -51.95 13.31 -19.92
C GLU A 859 -52.27 13.60 -21.40
N GLN A 860 -51.69 14.66 -21.97
CA GLN A 860 -51.86 15.00 -23.39
C GLN A 860 -51.28 13.92 -24.30
N ILE A 861 -50.11 13.38 -23.96
CA ILE A 861 -49.41 12.41 -24.79
C ILE A 861 -50.09 11.04 -24.76
N ARG A 862 -50.68 10.64 -23.62
CA ARG A 862 -51.57 9.47 -23.54
C ARG A 862 -52.72 9.54 -24.55
N ASP A 863 -53.19 10.75 -24.86
CA ASP A 863 -54.25 10.99 -25.84
C ASP A 863 -53.76 11.08 -27.30
N VAL A 864 -52.50 11.46 -27.51
CA VAL A 864 -51.85 11.63 -28.82
C VAL A 864 -51.33 10.30 -29.36
N ILE A 865 -50.61 9.52 -28.54
CA ILE A 865 -49.95 8.26 -28.91
C ILE A 865 -50.88 7.31 -29.69
N PRO A 866 -52.13 7.02 -29.25
CA PRO A 866 -53.01 6.08 -29.94
C PRO A 866 -53.47 6.57 -31.32
N LYS A 867 -53.49 7.89 -31.52
CA LYS A 867 -54.00 8.54 -32.74
C LYS A 867 -52.90 8.81 -33.76
N ALA A 868 -51.63 8.73 -33.34
CA ALA A 868 -50.50 9.06 -34.19
C ALA A 868 -50.27 8.03 -35.31
N SER A 869 -50.12 8.49 -36.55
CA SER A 869 -49.70 7.65 -37.68
C SER A 869 -48.20 7.30 -37.60
N ILE A 870 -47.74 6.23 -38.25
CA ILE A 870 -46.30 5.96 -38.40
C ILE A 870 -45.89 6.43 -39.79
N LEU A 871 -44.87 7.28 -39.86
CA LEU A 871 -44.32 7.87 -41.08
C LEU A 871 -42.81 7.62 -41.14
N GLU A 872 -42.32 7.31 -42.32
CA GLU A 872 -40.90 7.04 -42.59
C GLU A 872 -40.35 8.15 -43.47
N ILE A 873 -39.18 8.68 -43.10
CA ILE A 873 -38.44 9.66 -43.91
C ILE A 873 -37.37 8.91 -44.69
N ASP A 874 -37.64 8.68 -45.98
CA ASP A 874 -36.72 8.00 -46.91
C ASP A 874 -35.83 8.98 -47.71
N GLY A 875 -35.87 10.27 -47.36
CA GLY A 875 -35.19 11.32 -48.09
C GLY A 875 -35.57 12.73 -47.65
N VAL A 876 -34.80 13.70 -48.13
CA VAL A 876 -34.99 15.14 -47.86
C VAL A 876 -36.44 15.54 -48.12
N SER A 877 -37.06 16.25 -47.18
CA SER A 877 -38.49 16.58 -47.23
C SER A 877 -38.74 17.99 -46.73
N PHE A 878 -39.67 18.68 -47.38
CA PHE A 878 -40.23 19.90 -46.85
C PHE A 878 -41.38 19.60 -45.88
N GLU A 879 -41.31 20.19 -44.70
CA GLU A 879 -42.31 20.09 -43.62
C GLU A 879 -42.92 21.46 -43.31
N LEU A 880 -44.18 21.46 -42.87
CA LEU A 880 -44.87 22.66 -42.38
C LEU A 880 -44.96 22.62 -40.86
N HIS A 881 -44.50 23.68 -40.22
CA HIS A 881 -44.50 23.84 -38.77
C HIS A 881 -45.30 25.09 -38.40
N TYR A 882 -45.95 25.09 -37.25
CA TYR A 882 -46.64 26.24 -36.69
C TYR A 882 -45.82 26.78 -35.52
N ASP A 883 -45.32 27.99 -35.70
CA ASP A 883 -44.61 28.76 -34.68
C ASP A 883 -45.57 29.78 -34.03
N ASP A 884 -45.15 30.43 -32.95
CA ASP A 884 -45.96 31.38 -32.15
C ASP A 884 -46.64 32.48 -32.99
N ASP A 885 -46.02 32.86 -34.12
CA ASP A 885 -46.45 33.94 -35.01
C ASP A 885 -47.05 33.46 -36.35
N GLY A 886 -47.15 32.15 -36.63
CA GLY A 886 -47.75 31.61 -37.86
C GLY A 886 -47.11 30.33 -38.43
N TRP A 887 -47.49 29.93 -39.64
CA TRP A 887 -46.92 28.78 -40.33
C TRP A 887 -45.55 29.09 -40.93
N ILE A 888 -44.57 28.24 -40.69
CA ILE A 888 -43.27 28.25 -41.37
C ILE A 888 -43.10 26.97 -42.20
N TRP A 889 -42.18 26.98 -43.14
CA TRP A 889 -41.72 25.75 -43.79
C TRP A 889 -40.28 25.47 -43.39
N GLN A 890 -39.94 24.19 -43.21
CA GLN A 890 -38.58 23.72 -42.95
C GLN A 890 -38.20 22.65 -43.97
N LEU A 891 -36.98 22.71 -44.47
CA LEU A 891 -36.36 21.64 -45.25
C LEU A 891 -35.60 20.75 -44.28
N VAL A 892 -35.99 19.49 -44.18
CA VAL A 892 -35.38 18.49 -43.31
C VAL A 892 -34.65 17.47 -44.18
N ASP A 893 -33.46 17.07 -43.78
CA ASP A 893 -32.68 16.04 -44.48
C ASP A 893 -33.24 14.62 -44.23
N GLU A 894 -32.61 13.61 -44.82
CA GLU A 894 -33.00 12.20 -44.65
C GLU A 894 -32.75 11.65 -43.23
N HIS A 895 -31.98 12.36 -42.42
CA HIS A 895 -31.64 12.02 -41.04
C HIS A 895 -32.50 12.79 -40.02
N GLY A 896 -33.48 13.56 -40.48
CA GLY A 896 -34.38 14.31 -39.62
C GLY A 896 -33.83 15.63 -39.09
N GLU A 897 -32.69 16.12 -39.61
CA GLU A 897 -32.08 17.41 -39.25
C GLU A 897 -32.60 18.56 -40.14
N PRO A 898 -32.96 19.73 -39.55
CA PRO A 898 -33.39 20.89 -40.31
C PRO A 898 -32.20 21.57 -41.00
N MET A 899 -32.27 21.72 -42.32
CA MET A 899 -31.22 22.34 -43.13
C MET A 899 -31.46 23.82 -43.38
N SER A 900 -32.72 24.17 -43.64
CA SER A 900 -33.13 25.54 -43.93
C SER A 900 -34.57 25.75 -43.54
N GLU A 901 -34.92 26.98 -43.25
CA GLU A 901 -36.28 27.36 -42.90
C GLU A 901 -36.70 28.66 -43.56
N SER A 902 -38.01 28.89 -43.62
CA SER A 902 -38.57 30.14 -44.11
C SER A 902 -38.18 31.31 -43.22
N THR A 903 -37.69 32.38 -43.84
CA THR A 903 -37.40 33.66 -43.18
C THR A 903 -38.66 34.42 -42.75
N LYS A 904 -39.84 34.02 -43.21
CA LYS A 904 -41.14 34.65 -42.89
C LYS A 904 -42.11 33.61 -42.34
N THR A 905 -42.96 34.04 -41.41
CA THR A 905 -44.14 33.31 -40.98
C THR A 905 -45.32 33.64 -41.91
N TYR A 906 -46.17 32.65 -42.17
CA TYR A 906 -47.32 32.73 -43.05
C TYR A 906 -48.62 32.57 -42.26
N GLU A 907 -49.65 33.34 -42.58
CA GLU A 907 -50.92 33.30 -41.82
C GLU A 907 -51.69 31.99 -42.03
N SER A 908 -51.41 31.26 -43.12
CA SER A 908 -52.08 29.98 -43.42
C SER A 908 -51.14 28.91 -43.98
N ARG A 909 -51.48 27.63 -43.72
CA ARG A 909 -50.82 26.45 -44.31
C ARG A 909 -50.71 26.54 -45.85
N THR A 910 -51.69 27.14 -46.50
CA THR A 910 -51.71 27.26 -47.97
C THR A 910 -50.63 28.23 -48.46
N GLU A 911 -50.46 29.36 -47.78
CA GLU A 911 -49.44 30.37 -48.12
C GLU A 911 -48.03 29.84 -47.87
N ALA A 912 -47.80 29.14 -46.74
CA ALA A 912 -46.51 28.51 -46.45
C ALA A 912 -46.14 27.47 -47.52
N ARG A 913 -47.11 26.65 -47.94
CA ARG A 913 -46.93 25.65 -49.01
C ARG A 913 -46.62 26.29 -50.36
N ASP A 914 -47.29 27.38 -50.70
CA ASP A 914 -47.06 28.08 -51.97
C ASP A 914 -45.66 28.71 -51.99
N ALA A 915 -45.22 29.30 -50.88
CA ALA A 915 -43.88 29.86 -50.73
C ALA A 915 -42.78 28.78 -50.81
N MET A 916 -42.96 27.67 -50.12
CA MET A 916 -42.10 26.50 -50.19
C MET A 916 -42.01 25.91 -51.60
N THR A 917 -43.13 25.87 -52.34
CA THR A 917 -43.15 25.44 -53.75
C THR A 917 -42.34 26.39 -54.63
N ASN A 918 -42.38 27.69 -54.35
CA ASN A 918 -41.58 28.69 -55.04
C ASN A 918 -40.08 28.45 -54.83
N VAL A 919 -39.67 28.17 -53.59
CA VAL A 919 -38.27 27.81 -53.26
C VAL A 919 -37.83 26.54 -53.98
N LYS A 920 -38.65 25.49 -53.95
CA LYS A 920 -38.37 24.22 -54.62
C LYS A 920 -38.14 24.35 -56.12
N VAL A 921 -38.86 25.25 -56.79
CA VAL A 921 -38.77 25.45 -58.25
C VAL A 921 -37.57 26.31 -58.63
N HIS A 922 -37.21 27.32 -57.84
CA HIS A 922 -36.28 28.36 -58.26
C HIS A 922 -34.91 28.34 -57.57
N ALA A 923 -34.80 27.80 -56.35
CA ALA A 923 -33.54 27.78 -55.60
C ALA A 923 -32.43 26.90 -56.23
N PRO A 924 -32.71 25.72 -56.82
CA PRO A 924 -31.67 24.86 -57.41
C PRO A 924 -30.85 25.54 -58.53
N ASP A 925 -31.48 26.45 -59.28
CA ASP A 925 -30.85 27.18 -60.40
C ASP A 925 -30.27 28.55 -59.99
N GLY A 926 -30.22 28.87 -58.69
CA GLY A 926 -29.71 30.15 -58.19
C GLY A 926 -28.20 30.33 -58.42
N TRP A 927 -27.73 31.57 -58.48
CA TRP A 927 -26.29 31.89 -58.50
C TRP A 927 -25.77 32.11 -57.08
N ILE A 928 -24.50 31.80 -56.80
CA ILE A 928 -23.86 32.05 -55.50
C ILE A 928 -23.04 33.34 -55.62
N GLU A 929 -23.31 34.30 -54.75
CA GLU A 929 -22.58 35.56 -54.68
C GLU A 929 -22.17 35.79 -53.22
N PHE A 930 -20.92 36.19 -52.99
CA PHE A 930 -20.39 36.45 -51.66
C PHE A 930 -20.19 37.95 -51.52
N THR A 931 -20.63 38.50 -50.39
CA THR A 931 -20.48 39.91 -50.05
C THR A 931 -19.62 40.06 -48.80
N GLU A 932 -18.81 41.12 -48.73
CA GLU A 932 -17.96 41.49 -47.58
C GLU A 932 -18.72 42.40 -46.59
#